data_AF-A0A960YUU0-F1
#
_entry.id   AF-A0A960YUU0-F1
#
_cell.length_a   1.000
_cell.length_b   1.000
_cell.length_c   1.000
_cell.angle_alpha   90.00
_cell.angle_beta   90.00
_cell.angle_gamma   90.00
#
_symmetry.space_group_name_H-M   'P 1'
#
loop_
_entity.id
_entity.type
_entity.pdbx_description
1 polymer ?
#
loop_
_entity_poly.entity_id
_entity_poly.type
_entity_poly.pdbx_seq_one_letter_code
_entity_poly.pdbx_strand_id
1 'polypeptide(L)'
;MSPLLKKVFTLSRNDQIILGISAAVLLIASIGLYFDLNRRSGGGSGKQVGILKIKNNVAQRKFNEQVIWENLENNIPVYNNDSIRTGELSAASIVLNDKTEIALDENSMIVLNIDEDAMNIDFVSGSIQANRSAVEGTDGDTAPELTIKSKDKVIEIDDSDIQLNKGDTEELVVDVKRGSASIKTEDGQEKQIKENERASLDESGKVEIKKITLIPVSPASGANIIQNAASSNVSFSWQALQDNQAATLEVSNRRFFAPVKVRATVPGSNFSARLDSGIWYWRISAINQQTKKREYSEVRSLSIVQNSPLKLHSPADQNSFEYVSDEPLVSFGWSANELAQGYTLEVARDAGFGSIVQSRNSNTTGMALTLPAGSYYWRVKTTSSLEGGSTTSATRQFQVVQRQKIAAPTPLQPGNSTAIPAAFFEKAGVTFSWKKPAEIQSTRLDLSNSSSFGRVIVSRSANGNFTRIQQALQPGTYYWRLQGTDSRGTATDYSAPASFQVGETEKLQLTSPANGEAFDEQGARDAGVVFRWQKPQIYAAYRLEIAPAQVFGPRTIRENSNSLSVTRRGLTRGTWYWRVSMMDGNTILSTSEVRSFKISDSFLPPVIQEPADGAVVDMTNRNALNFSWKKSAGAVYYQASIEYNNQKLYSARVNGTTWSIRKFDRLHKGQFRFVVAACRNSGEPLCTTERESSFQLTLQEPAVPQLEGDEEIFVIEDE
;
A
#
# COMPACT_ATOMS: atom_id res chain seq x y z
N MET A 1 -13.89 -10.39 -55.85
CA MET A 1 -14.31 -9.01 -56.16
C MET A 1 -14.82 -8.36 -54.88
N SER A 2 -14.09 -7.36 -54.37
CA SER A 2 -14.59 -6.08 -53.84
C SER A 2 -13.51 -5.45 -52.95
N PRO A 3 -12.81 -4.41 -53.42
CA PRO A 3 -11.92 -3.59 -52.61
C PRO A 3 -12.71 -2.36 -52.15
N LEU A 4 -13.36 -2.44 -50.98
CA LEU A 4 -13.93 -1.28 -50.31
C LEU A 4 -13.61 -1.38 -48.81
N LEU A 5 -13.11 -0.27 -48.25
CA LEU A 5 -12.83 0.00 -46.83
C LEU A 5 -11.36 -0.19 -46.35
N LYS A 6 -10.43 0.53 -46.98
CA LYS A 6 -9.26 1.10 -46.28
C LYS A 6 -9.05 2.56 -46.75
N LYS A 7 -9.84 3.49 -46.20
CA LYS A 7 -9.46 4.90 -46.15
C LYS A 7 -9.02 5.20 -44.72
N VAL A 8 -7.73 5.03 -44.47
CA VAL A 8 -7.07 5.64 -43.31
C VAL A 8 -7.03 7.13 -43.62
N PHE A 9 -7.72 7.95 -42.83
CA PHE A 9 -7.57 9.40 -42.86
C PHE A 9 -6.15 9.74 -42.40
N THR A 10 -5.22 9.81 -43.34
CA THR A 10 -3.91 10.41 -43.10
C THR A 10 -4.11 11.92 -43.07
N LEU A 11 -4.05 12.52 -41.88
CA LEU A 11 -4.03 13.97 -41.68
C LEU A 11 -2.99 14.59 -42.63
N SER A 12 -3.38 15.63 -43.36
CA SER A 12 -2.45 16.31 -44.25
C SER A 12 -1.34 16.97 -43.41
N ARG A 13 -0.20 17.27 -44.05
CA ARG A 13 0.93 17.94 -43.39
C ARG A 13 0.50 19.26 -42.73
N ASN A 14 -0.49 19.95 -43.32
CA ASN A 14 -1.04 21.19 -42.78
C ASN A 14 -1.91 20.94 -41.54
N ASP A 15 -2.69 19.86 -41.52
CA ASP A 15 -3.51 19.49 -40.36
C ASP A 15 -2.62 19.11 -39.16
N GLN A 16 -1.50 18.42 -39.40
CA GLN A 16 -0.52 18.09 -38.36
C GLN A 16 0.15 19.34 -37.77
N ILE A 17 0.46 20.34 -38.61
CA ILE A 17 1.01 21.63 -38.16
C ILE A 17 -0.01 22.39 -37.32
N ILE A 18 -1.27 22.47 -37.77
CA ILE A 18 -2.34 23.18 -37.04
C ILE A 18 -2.61 22.50 -35.70
N LEU A 19 -2.67 21.16 -35.66
CA LEU A 19 -2.81 20.40 -34.41
C LEU A 19 -1.63 20.63 -33.47
N GLY A 20 -0.41 20.66 -33.99
CA GLY A 20 0.80 20.96 -33.21
C GLY A 20 0.77 22.37 -32.61
N ILE A 21 0.39 23.38 -33.39
CA ILE A 21 0.26 24.76 -32.91
C ILE A 21 -0.85 24.87 -31.86
N SER A 22 -2.01 24.25 -32.12
CA SER A 22 -3.15 24.27 -31.19
C SER A 22 -2.81 23.60 -29.85
N ALA A 23 -2.10 22.46 -29.91
CA ALA A 23 -1.61 21.78 -28.72
C ALA A 23 -0.58 22.61 -27.95
N ALA A 24 0.34 23.30 -28.65
CA ALA A 24 1.30 24.19 -28.03
C ALA A 24 0.62 25.39 -27.34
N VAL A 25 -0.38 26.00 -27.97
CA VAL A 25 -1.16 27.10 -27.39
C VAL A 25 -1.92 26.63 -26.15
N LEU A 26 -2.59 25.47 -26.21
CA LEU A 26 -3.27 24.88 -25.07
C LEU A 26 -2.31 24.57 -23.92
N LEU A 27 -1.12 24.07 -24.23
CA LEU A 27 -0.09 23.74 -23.25
C LEU A 27 0.48 25.01 -22.60
N ILE A 28 0.74 26.06 -23.38
CA ILE A 28 1.16 27.37 -22.86
C ILE A 28 0.07 28.02 -22.01
N ALA A 29 -1.19 28.01 -22.46
CA ALA A 29 -2.31 28.56 -21.70
C ALA A 29 -2.55 27.76 -20.41
N SER A 30 -2.39 26.43 -20.45
CA SER A 30 -2.52 25.57 -19.26
C SER A 30 -1.37 25.79 -18.28
N ILE A 31 -0.14 25.97 -18.77
CA ILE A 31 1.02 26.37 -17.95
C ILE A 31 0.80 27.75 -17.34
N GLY A 32 0.30 28.71 -18.13
CA GLY A 32 -0.03 30.06 -17.68
C GLY A 32 -1.10 30.05 -16.57
N LEU A 33 -2.19 29.30 -16.79
CA LEU A 33 -3.25 29.11 -15.79
C LEU A 33 -2.75 28.38 -14.54
N TYR A 34 -1.88 27.36 -14.69
CA TYR A 34 -1.26 26.69 -13.56
C TYR A 34 -0.39 27.64 -12.74
N PHE A 35 0.42 28.48 -13.39
CA PHE A 35 1.20 29.51 -12.72
C PHE A 35 0.32 30.61 -12.12
N ASP A 36 -0.83 30.93 -12.70
CA ASP A 36 -1.76 31.93 -12.18
C ASP A 36 -2.53 31.41 -10.95
N LEU A 37 -3.04 30.18 -11.02
CA LEU A 37 -3.70 29.50 -9.89
C LEU A 37 -2.74 29.21 -8.73
N ASN A 38 -1.46 28.95 -9.02
CA ASN A 38 -0.44 28.68 -8.02
C ASN A 38 0.44 29.91 -7.69
N ARG A 39 0.17 31.06 -8.32
CA ARG A 39 0.74 32.33 -7.89
C ARG A 39 0.10 32.67 -6.55
N ARG A 40 0.75 32.25 -5.46
CA ARG A 40 0.64 32.95 -4.18
C ARG A 40 1.16 34.36 -4.44
N SER A 41 0.29 35.30 -4.79
CA SER A 41 0.68 36.70 -4.90
C SER A 41 1.15 37.13 -3.51
N GLY A 42 2.46 37.25 -3.36
CA GLY A 42 3.05 37.83 -2.17
C GLY A 42 2.59 39.27 -2.05
N GLY A 43 1.82 39.54 -0.99
CA GLY A 43 1.41 40.88 -0.58
C GLY A 43 0.21 41.42 -1.34
N GLY A 44 -0.82 41.85 -0.59
CA GLY A 44 -1.79 42.79 -1.13
C GLY A 44 -1.08 44.09 -1.53
N SER A 45 -1.72 44.89 -2.37
CA SER A 45 -1.22 46.22 -2.79
C SER A 45 -1.03 47.21 -1.63
N GLY A 46 -1.47 46.87 -0.41
CA GLY A 46 -1.35 47.68 0.79
C GLY A 46 0.07 47.71 1.38
N LYS A 47 0.40 48.81 2.08
CA LYS A 47 1.62 48.90 2.89
C LYS A 47 1.58 47.86 4.01
N GLN A 48 2.74 47.30 4.39
CA GLN A 48 2.84 46.39 5.53
C GLN A 48 2.62 47.18 6.83
N VAL A 49 1.64 46.75 7.64
CA VAL A 49 1.23 47.44 8.89
C VAL A 49 1.60 46.66 10.15
N GLY A 50 2.02 45.40 10.00
CA GLY A 50 2.45 44.57 11.12
C GLY A 50 2.83 43.15 10.68
N ILE A 51 2.92 42.26 11.67
CA ILE A 51 3.21 40.84 11.49
C ILE A 51 2.24 40.01 12.34
N LEU A 52 1.68 38.95 11.75
CA LEU A 52 0.97 37.93 12.52
C LEU A 52 1.99 37.07 13.27
N LYS A 53 2.20 37.34 14.55
CA LYS A 53 3.23 36.68 15.36
C LYS A 53 2.84 35.24 15.70
N ILE A 54 1.59 35.03 16.09
CA ILE A 54 1.08 33.73 16.55
C ILE A 54 -0.28 33.46 15.95
N LYS A 55 -0.47 32.23 15.50
CA LYS A 55 -1.70 31.61 15.07
C LYS A 55 -1.82 30.28 15.79
N ASN A 56 -2.97 30.08 16.41
CA ASN A 56 -3.40 28.81 16.96
C ASN A 56 -4.62 28.34 16.15
N ASN A 57 -4.53 27.13 15.58
CA ASN A 57 -5.55 26.51 14.73
C ASN A 57 -5.85 27.27 13.43
N VAL A 58 -6.99 27.97 13.31
CA VAL A 58 -7.44 28.59 12.06
C VAL A 58 -7.49 30.11 12.19
N ALA A 59 -6.56 30.77 11.52
CA ALA A 59 -6.62 32.20 11.23
C ALA A 59 -6.57 32.37 9.72
N GLN A 60 -7.43 33.23 9.19
CA GLN A 60 -7.56 33.48 7.76
C GLN A 60 -7.49 34.96 7.47
N ARG A 61 -6.92 35.27 6.32
CA ARG A 61 -6.91 36.63 5.77
C ARG A 61 -7.65 36.66 4.45
N LYS A 62 -8.31 37.77 4.20
CA LYS A 62 -8.78 38.17 2.88
C LYS A 62 -8.19 39.54 2.58
N PHE A 63 -7.45 39.65 1.47
CA PHE A 63 -6.95 40.93 0.99
C PHE A 63 -8.08 41.82 0.49
N ASN A 64 -7.91 43.14 0.54
CA ASN A 64 -8.94 44.10 0.11
C ASN A 64 -9.44 43.85 -1.33
N GLU A 65 -8.51 43.59 -2.26
CA GLU A 65 -8.80 43.37 -3.68
C GLU A 65 -9.27 41.94 -4.01
N GLN A 66 -9.35 41.05 -3.01
CA GLN A 66 -9.66 39.63 -3.21
C GLN A 66 -10.92 39.19 -2.45
N VAL A 67 -11.61 38.19 -3.00
CA VAL A 67 -12.81 37.60 -2.39
C VAL A 67 -12.49 36.30 -1.63
N ILE A 68 -11.27 35.76 -1.79
CA ILE A 68 -10.85 34.46 -1.26
C ILE A 68 -10.21 34.64 0.12
N TRP A 69 -10.61 33.76 1.05
CA TRP A 69 -9.95 33.64 2.35
C TRP A 69 -8.77 32.68 2.24
N GLU A 70 -7.59 33.14 2.62
CA GLU A 70 -6.37 32.35 2.69
C GLU A 70 -6.04 32.00 4.14
N ASN A 71 -5.55 30.78 4.37
CA ASN A 71 -5.04 30.40 5.68
C ASN A 71 -3.72 31.13 5.95
N LEU A 72 -3.65 31.80 7.09
CA LEU A 72 -2.45 32.47 7.56
C LEU A 72 -1.46 31.44 8.15
N GLU A 73 -0.17 31.71 8.06
CA GLU A 73 0.90 30.97 8.76
C GLU A 73 1.54 31.89 9.82
N ASN A 74 2.30 31.34 10.76
CA ASN A 74 3.00 32.16 11.76
C ASN A 74 4.08 33.04 11.11
N ASN A 75 4.27 34.24 11.63
CA ASN A 75 5.29 35.23 11.23
C ASN A 75 5.15 35.75 9.80
N ILE A 76 3.94 35.84 9.27
CA ILE A 76 3.69 36.47 7.97
C ILE A 76 3.30 37.94 8.12
N PRO A 77 3.70 38.81 7.18
CA PRO A 77 3.31 40.20 7.19
C PRO A 77 1.80 40.35 7.01
N VAL A 78 1.23 41.33 7.72
CA VAL A 78 -0.15 41.82 7.51
C VAL A 78 -0.10 43.21 6.89
N TYR A 79 -1.06 43.51 6.03
CA TYR A 79 -1.10 44.70 5.18
C TYR A 79 -2.32 45.56 5.49
N ASN A 80 -2.24 46.84 5.12
CA ASN A 80 -3.38 47.76 5.23
C ASN A 80 -4.58 47.21 4.41
N ASN A 81 -5.79 47.35 4.97
CA ASN A 81 -7.07 46.83 4.51
C ASN A 81 -7.20 45.28 4.53
N ASP A 82 -6.30 44.59 5.23
CA ASP A 82 -6.45 43.15 5.45
C ASP A 82 -7.67 42.88 6.37
N SER A 83 -8.58 42.03 5.89
CA SER A 83 -9.60 41.41 6.75
C SER A 83 -9.00 40.16 7.39
N ILE A 84 -8.93 40.11 8.71
CA ILE A 84 -8.37 38.97 9.46
C ILE A 84 -9.46 38.38 10.34
N ARG A 85 -9.62 37.05 10.27
CA ARG A 85 -10.56 36.33 11.12
C ARG A 85 -9.99 35.07 11.74
N THR A 86 -10.51 34.71 12.89
CA THR A 86 -10.24 33.46 13.60
C THR A 86 -11.48 32.57 13.60
N GLY A 87 -11.29 31.26 13.46
CA GLY A 87 -12.38 30.30 13.55
C GLY A 87 -12.71 29.88 14.98
N GLU A 88 -13.53 28.84 15.09
CA GLU A 88 -13.80 28.15 16.35
C GLU A 88 -12.51 27.55 16.92
N LEU A 89 -12.34 27.55 18.26
CA LEU A 89 -11.13 27.06 18.92
C LEU A 89 -9.83 27.65 18.35
N SER A 90 -9.87 28.87 17.82
CA SER A 90 -8.73 29.51 17.17
C SER A 90 -8.38 30.84 17.82
N ALA A 91 -7.12 31.24 17.71
CA ALA A 91 -6.65 32.55 18.17
C ALA A 91 -5.51 33.06 17.29
N ALA A 92 -5.35 34.37 17.24
CA ALA A 92 -4.29 35.04 16.51
C ALA A 92 -3.74 36.20 17.33
N SER A 93 -2.44 36.47 17.23
CA SER A 93 -1.82 37.70 17.75
C SER A 93 -1.10 38.41 16.61
N ILE A 94 -1.46 39.67 16.41
CA ILE A 94 -0.88 40.58 15.44
C ILE A 94 -0.08 41.61 16.22
N VAL A 95 1.16 41.83 15.82
CA VAL A 95 1.97 42.94 16.33
C VAL A 95 2.08 43.97 15.21
N LEU A 96 1.54 45.17 15.46
CA LEU A 96 1.64 46.30 14.54
C LEU A 96 3.05 46.92 14.57
N ASN A 97 3.36 47.74 13.57
CA ASN A 97 4.67 48.39 13.44
C ASN A 97 5.02 49.30 14.62
N ASP A 98 4.02 49.88 15.28
CA ASP A 98 4.16 50.70 16.49
C ASP A 98 4.30 49.87 17.79
N LYS A 99 4.38 48.55 17.66
CA LYS A 99 4.44 47.54 18.74
C LYS A 99 3.11 47.33 19.47
N THR A 100 2.01 47.94 19.03
CA THR A 100 0.67 47.59 19.54
C THR A 100 0.39 46.11 19.24
N GLU A 101 -0.02 45.36 20.25
CA GLU A 101 -0.41 43.96 20.09
C GLU A 101 -1.93 43.84 20.05
N ILE A 102 -2.46 43.23 18.98
CA ILE A 102 -3.87 42.92 18.81
C ILE A 102 -4.03 41.40 18.87
N ALA A 103 -4.61 40.92 19.96
CA ALA A 103 -4.97 39.52 20.11
C ALA A 103 -6.44 39.31 19.71
N LEU A 104 -6.70 38.31 18.86
CA LEU A 104 -8.01 37.87 18.42
C LEU A 104 -8.29 36.50 19.06
N ASP A 105 -9.40 36.40 19.78
CA ASP A 105 -9.92 35.14 20.33
C ASP A 105 -10.76 34.38 19.29
N GLU A 106 -11.39 33.27 19.64
CA GLU A 106 -12.22 32.48 18.72
C GLU A 106 -13.37 33.28 18.11
N ASN A 107 -13.70 32.97 16.85
CA ASN A 107 -14.79 33.60 16.09
C ASN A 107 -14.70 35.14 16.00
N SER A 108 -13.48 35.67 15.93
CA SER A 108 -13.23 37.10 15.87
C SER A 108 -12.91 37.56 14.45
N MET A 109 -13.35 38.77 14.11
CA MET A 109 -13.05 39.38 12.82
C MET A 109 -12.73 40.85 12.98
N ILE A 110 -11.61 41.26 12.39
CA ILE A 110 -11.21 42.66 12.28
C ILE A 110 -10.86 43.02 10.84
N VAL A 111 -10.92 44.31 10.53
CA VAL A 111 -10.32 44.89 9.32
C VAL A 111 -9.32 45.96 9.76
N LEU A 112 -8.09 45.85 9.28
CA LEU A 112 -7.03 46.81 9.57
C LEU A 112 -7.11 47.97 8.58
N ASN A 113 -7.39 49.19 9.03
CA ASN A 113 -7.40 50.41 8.22
C ASN A 113 -6.34 51.37 8.79
N ILE A 114 -5.08 51.11 8.48
CA ILE A 114 -3.92 51.79 9.07
C ILE A 114 -3.15 52.53 7.98
N ASP A 115 -3.12 53.86 8.14
CA ASP A 115 -2.39 54.80 7.28
C ASP A 115 -1.30 55.51 8.09
N GLU A 116 -0.58 56.48 7.50
CA GLU A 116 0.54 57.17 8.19
C GLU A 116 0.05 58.04 9.35
N ASP A 117 -1.13 58.65 9.23
CA ASP A 117 -1.65 59.61 10.21
C ASP A 117 -2.68 59.02 11.19
N ALA A 118 -3.25 57.84 10.88
CA ALA A 118 -4.35 57.27 11.65
C ALA A 118 -4.31 55.73 11.67
N MET A 119 -4.54 55.14 12.84
CA MET A 119 -4.72 53.70 13.00
C MET A 119 -6.16 53.40 13.33
N ASN A 120 -6.93 52.91 12.36
CA ASN A 120 -8.31 52.49 12.57
C ASN A 120 -8.41 50.97 12.44
N ILE A 121 -9.11 50.32 13.36
CA ILE A 121 -9.42 48.89 13.32
C ILE A 121 -10.93 48.73 13.37
N ASP A 122 -11.51 48.18 12.30
CA ASP A 122 -12.93 47.86 12.32
C ASP A 122 -13.12 46.50 12.99
N PHE A 123 -13.67 46.50 14.21
CA PHE A 123 -14.05 45.32 14.96
C PHE A 123 -15.46 44.86 14.59
N VAL A 124 -15.55 43.76 13.85
CA VAL A 124 -16.80 43.26 13.28
C VAL A 124 -17.55 42.40 14.29
N SER A 125 -16.89 41.38 14.85
CA SER A 125 -17.46 40.38 15.75
C SER A 125 -16.39 39.67 16.60
N GLY A 126 -16.82 38.98 17.67
CA GLY A 126 -15.99 38.09 18.48
C GLY A 126 -15.39 38.77 19.70
N SER A 127 -14.12 38.54 19.99
CA SER A 127 -13.40 39.26 21.05
C SER A 127 -11.97 39.57 20.64
N ILE A 128 -11.60 40.83 20.86
CA ILE A 128 -10.24 41.29 20.62
C ILE A 128 -9.68 41.95 21.87
N GLN A 129 -8.36 41.93 21.98
CA GLN A 129 -7.62 42.67 22.98
C GLN A 129 -6.58 43.52 22.28
N ALA A 130 -6.51 44.79 22.65
CA ALA A 130 -5.48 45.72 22.19
C ALA A 130 -4.63 46.12 23.39
N ASN A 131 -3.33 45.80 23.34
CA ASN A 131 -2.36 46.22 24.33
C ASN A 131 -1.44 47.25 23.68
N ARG A 132 -1.56 48.51 24.11
CA ARG A 132 -0.82 49.65 23.59
C ARG A 132 -0.06 50.32 24.73
N SER A 133 1.25 50.39 24.62
CA SER A 133 2.09 51.18 25.54
C SER A 133 2.37 52.56 24.93
N ALA A 134 2.72 53.55 25.75
CA ALA A 134 3.14 54.87 25.28
C ALA A 134 4.18 54.76 24.16
N VAL A 135 3.82 55.25 22.97
CA VAL A 135 4.68 55.25 21.79
C VAL A 135 5.38 56.61 21.76
N GLU A 136 6.68 56.63 22.07
CA GLU A 136 7.52 57.81 21.80
C GLU A 136 7.63 57.98 20.28
N GLY A 137 7.09 59.07 19.74
CA GLY A 137 7.25 59.41 18.33
C GLY A 137 8.72 59.64 18.01
N THR A 138 9.18 59.13 16.87
CA THR A 138 10.59 59.22 16.45
C THR A 138 11.10 60.64 16.20
N ASP A 139 10.22 61.64 16.17
CA ASP A 139 10.57 63.05 15.87
C ASP A 139 9.75 64.08 16.69
N GLY A 140 9.29 63.74 17.90
CA GLY A 140 8.50 64.66 18.72
C GLY A 140 7.06 64.89 18.24
N ASP A 141 6.63 64.20 17.18
CA ASP A 141 5.22 64.08 16.80
C ASP A 141 4.48 63.10 17.71
N THR A 142 3.23 63.43 18.04
CA THR A 142 2.29 62.54 18.72
C THR A 142 2.09 61.28 17.91
N ALA A 143 2.22 60.11 18.54
CA ALA A 143 1.93 58.84 17.89
C ALA A 143 0.51 58.83 17.31
N PRO A 144 0.29 58.21 16.14
CA PRO A 144 -1.02 58.20 15.49
C PRO A 144 -2.07 57.62 16.44
N GLU A 145 -3.24 58.26 16.50
CA GLU A 145 -4.33 57.85 17.37
C GLU A 145 -4.86 56.48 16.96
N LEU A 146 -5.01 55.56 17.92
CA LEU A 146 -5.59 54.24 17.68
C LEU A 146 -7.10 54.28 17.97
N THR A 147 -7.89 54.02 16.93
CA THR A 147 -9.34 53.95 17.02
C THR A 147 -9.82 52.54 16.68
N ILE A 148 -10.74 52.01 17.47
CA ILE A 148 -11.45 50.77 17.17
C ILE A 148 -12.91 51.12 16.90
N LYS A 149 -13.39 50.78 15.70
CA LYS A 149 -14.77 51.02 15.29
C LYS A 149 -15.57 49.73 15.33
N SER A 150 -16.77 49.77 15.90
CA SER A 150 -17.73 48.68 15.78
C SER A 150 -19.08 49.25 15.36
N LYS A 151 -19.42 49.08 14.07
CA LYS A 151 -20.53 49.79 13.41
C LYS A 151 -20.34 51.31 13.57
N ASP A 152 -21.26 51.98 14.23
CA ASP A 152 -21.27 53.45 14.39
C ASP A 152 -20.58 53.91 15.69
N LYS A 153 -20.07 52.97 16.50
CA LYS A 153 -19.41 53.24 17.78
C LYS A 153 -17.89 53.37 17.58
N VAL A 154 -17.30 54.46 18.05
CA VAL A 154 -15.84 54.71 17.96
C VAL A 154 -15.24 54.66 19.37
N ILE A 155 -14.21 53.82 19.54
CA ILE A 155 -13.45 53.67 20.77
C ILE A 155 -12.04 54.21 20.53
N GLU A 156 -11.68 55.29 21.22
CA GLU A 156 -10.36 55.92 21.18
C GLU A 156 -9.46 55.34 22.27
N ILE A 157 -8.26 54.93 21.85
CA ILE A 157 -7.29 54.21 22.66
C ILE A 157 -5.98 54.99 22.64
N ASP A 158 -5.55 55.41 23.83
CA ASP A 158 -4.25 56.04 24.03
C ASP A 158 -3.27 55.02 24.63
N ASP A 159 -2.59 55.31 25.74
CA ASP A 159 -1.79 54.32 26.47
C ASP A 159 -2.69 53.42 27.35
N SER A 160 -3.30 52.40 26.75
CA SER A 160 -4.19 51.49 27.45
C SER A 160 -4.16 50.03 26.98
N ASP A 161 -4.54 49.15 27.91
CA ASP A 161 -4.78 47.74 27.65
C ASP A 161 -6.28 47.50 27.74
N ILE A 162 -6.92 47.23 26.61
CA ILE A 162 -8.38 47.10 26.54
C ILE A 162 -8.81 45.79 25.90
N GLN A 163 -9.97 45.31 26.30
CA GLN A 163 -10.60 44.13 25.72
C GLN A 163 -12.00 44.48 25.24
N LEU A 164 -12.28 44.19 23.98
CA LEU A 164 -13.59 44.36 23.37
C LEU A 164 -14.21 42.99 23.13
N ASN A 165 -15.51 42.91 23.33
CA ASN A 165 -16.28 41.69 23.14
C ASN A 165 -17.63 42.02 22.54
N LYS A 166 -17.99 41.31 21.48
CA LYS A 166 -19.24 41.47 20.75
C LYS A 166 -19.77 40.10 20.37
N GLY A 167 -20.74 39.63 21.15
CA GLY A 167 -21.43 38.37 20.93
C GLY A 167 -22.59 38.50 19.94
N ASP A 168 -23.48 37.50 19.94
CA ASP A 168 -24.64 37.44 19.04
C ASP A 168 -25.72 38.50 19.34
N THR A 169 -25.74 39.04 20.55
CA THR A 169 -26.72 40.04 21.02
C THR A 169 -26.39 41.48 20.62
N GLU A 170 -25.41 41.67 19.73
CA GLU A 170 -24.84 42.96 19.27
C GLU A 170 -24.36 43.94 20.37
N GLU A 171 -24.51 43.59 21.65
CA GLU A 171 -23.97 44.33 22.79
C GLU A 171 -22.44 44.36 22.70
N LEU A 172 -21.89 45.57 22.73
CA LEU A 172 -20.45 45.78 22.78
C LEU A 172 -20.04 45.98 24.23
N VAL A 173 -19.16 45.11 24.72
CA VAL A 173 -18.57 45.24 26.05
C VAL A 173 -17.11 45.65 25.90
N VAL A 174 -16.72 46.72 26.60
CA VAL A 174 -15.36 47.25 26.62
C VAL A 174 -14.83 47.23 28.05
N ASP A 175 -13.78 46.45 28.28
CA ASP A 175 -13.08 46.36 29.56
C ASP A 175 -11.74 47.09 29.48
N VAL A 176 -11.50 48.06 30.35
CA VAL A 176 -10.21 48.78 30.44
C VAL A 176 -9.39 48.20 31.61
N LYS A 177 -8.25 47.59 31.30
CA LYS A 177 -7.38 46.92 32.29
C LYS A 177 -6.28 47.84 32.80
N ARG A 178 -5.76 48.70 31.94
CA ARG A 178 -4.72 49.70 32.23
C ARG A 178 -5.02 50.95 31.41
N GLY A 179 -4.81 52.13 31.98
CA GLY A 179 -4.99 53.41 31.29
C GLY A 179 -6.46 53.83 31.20
N SER A 180 -6.83 54.46 30.08
CA SER A 180 -8.20 54.89 29.79
C SER A 180 -8.57 54.72 28.32
N ALA A 181 -9.86 54.61 28.05
CA ALA A 181 -10.41 54.66 26.69
C ALA A 181 -11.62 55.60 26.65
N SER A 182 -11.82 56.28 25.53
CA SER A 182 -12.99 57.14 25.31
C SER A 182 -13.93 56.49 24.31
N ILE A 183 -15.22 56.48 24.61
CA ILE A 183 -16.26 56.02 23.67
C ILE A 183 -17.04 57.24 23.18
N LYS A 184 -17.10 57.39 21.86
CA LYS A 184 -17.96 58.36 21.18
C LYS A 184 -19.19 57.63 20.62
N THR A 185 -20.38 58.00 21.11
CA THR A 185 -21.67 57.49 20.63
C THR A 185 -22.26 58.38 19.53
N GLU A 186 -23.29 57.89 18.85
CA GLU A 186 -23.98 58.58 17.75
C GLU A 186 -24.53 59.98 18.15
N ASP A 187 -24.91 60.15 19.43
CA ASP A 187 -25.34 61.42 20.01
C ASP A 187 -24.21 62.47 20.18
N GLY A 188 -22.97 62.14 19.79
CA GLY A 188 -21.79 62.98 19.96
C GLY A 188 -21.30 63.10 21.41
N GLN A 189 -21.88 62.32 22.33
CA GLN A 189 -21.41 62.26 23.72
C GLN A 189 -20.16 61.39 23.83
N GLU A 190 -19.13 61.96 24.47
CA GLU A 190 -17.92 61.24 24.83
C GLU A 190 -18.01 60.76 26.28
N LYS A 191 -17.79 59.46 26.49
CA LYS A 191 -17.71 58.86 27.83
C LYS A 191 -16.35 58.20 28.01
N GLN A 192 -15.63 58.66 29.02
CA GLN A 192 -14.34 58.09 29.41
C GLN A 192 -14.56 56.86 30.30
N ILE A 193 -13.82 55.79 30.01
CA ILE A 193 -13.74 54.56 30.80
C ILE A 193 -12.35 54.51 31.42
N LYS A 194 -12.29 54.38 32.74
CA LYS A 194 -11.04 54.35 33.49
C LYS A 194 -10.58 52.92 33.75
N GLU A 195 -9.37 52.81 34.27
CA GLU A 195 -8.80 51.53 34.69
C GLU A 195 -9.74 50.74 35.63
N ASN A 196 -9.89 49.44 35.34
CA ASN A 196 -10.77 48.50 36.03
C ASN A 196 -12.25 48.88 35.93
N GLU A 197 -12.67 49.50 34.82
CA GLU A 197 -14.08 49.73 34.50
C GLU A 197 -14.49 48.96 33.24
N ARG A 198 -15.76 48.54 33.23
CA ARG A 198 -16.45 47.88 32.13
C ARG A 198 -17.54 48.81 31.62
N ALA A 199 -17.51 49.12 30.32
CA ALA A 199 -18.63 49.73 29.64
C ALA A 199 -19.42 48.67 28.85
N SER A 200 -20.72 48.60 29.11
CA SER A 200 -21.68 47.82 28.32
C SER A 200 -22.50 48.77 27.45
N LEU A 201 -22.53 48.49 26.14
CA LEU A 201 -23.26 49.28 25.17
C LEU A 201 -24.31 48.43 24.47
N ASP A 202 -25.57 48.70 24.77
CA ASP A 202 -26.70 48.04 24.13
C ASP A 202 -26.92 48.50 22.67
N GLU A 203 -27.87 47.87 21.98
CA GLU A 203 -28.27 48.21 20.61
C GLU A 203 -28.82 49.64 20.49
N SER A 204 -29.34 50.22 21.59
CA SER A 204 -29.88 51.59 21.62
C SER A 204 -28.82 52.67 21.80
N GLY A 205 -27.54 52.30 21.89
CA GLY A 205 -26.43 53.22 22.07
C GLY A 205 -26.22 53.68 23.51
N LYS A 206 -26.97 53.15 24.48
CA LYS A 206 -26.84 53.52 25.88
C LYS A 206 -25.59 52.86 26.48
N VAL A 207 -24.73 53.69 27.06
CA VAL A 207 -23.50 53.26 27.73
C VAL A 207 -23.73 53.16 29.25
N GLU A 208 -23.58 51.96 29.80
CA GLU A 208 -23.55 51.69 31.25
C GLU A 208 -22.12 51.35 31.68
N ILE A 209 -21.55 52.12 32.62
CA ILE A 209 -20.19 51.90 33.15
C ILE A 209 -20.28 51.29 34.55
N LYS A 210 -19.55 50.19 34.78
CA LYS A 210 -19.46 49.48 36.05
C LYS A 210 -18.01 49.25 36.44
N LYS A 211 -17.72 49.33 37.74
CA LYS A 211 -16.39 49.00 38.26
C LYS A 211 -16.19 47.48 38.34
N ILE A 212 -15.04 47.00 37.87
CA ILE A 212 -14.60 45.61 37.96
C ILE A 212 -13.93 45.40 39.33
N THR A 213 -14.51 44.52 40.14
CA THR A 213 -14.03 44.21 41.51
C THR A 213 -13.13 42.96 41.55
N LEU A 214 -13.26 42.09 40.54
CA LEU A 214 -12.54 40.83 40.43
C LEU A 214 -11.43 40.97 39.40
N ILE A 215 -10.20 41.19 39.86
CA ILE A 215 -9.04 41.49 39.01
C ILE A 215 -8.15 40.25 38.91
N PRO A 216 -8.23 39.46 37.83
CA PRO A 216 -7.27 38.40 37.55
C PRO A 216 -5.87 38.99 37.29
N VAL A 217 -4.82 38.21 37.57
CA VAL A 217 -3.42 38.66 37.51
C VAL A 217 -2.64 37.80 36.52
N SER A 218 -2.57 36.48 36.71
CA SER A 218 -1.83 35.55 35.85
C SER A 218 -2.66 34.30 35.53
N PRO A 219 -2.50 33.68 34.35
CA PRO A 219 -1.78 34.18 33.18
C PRO A 219 -2.37 35.48 32.63
N ALA A 220 -1.54 36.32 32.00
CA ALA A 220 -2.06 37.48 31.28
C ALA A 220 -3.04 37.02 30.19
N SER A 221 -3.98 37.88 29.83
CA SER A 221 -4.87 37.60 28.70
C SER A 221 -4.06 37.58 27.39
N GLY A 222 -4.28 36.58 26.55
CA GLY A 222 -3.46 36.31 25.36
C GLY A 222 -2.12 35.63 25.65
N ALA A 223 -1.85 35.17 26.88
CA ALA A 223 -0.58 34.54 27.21
C ALA A 223 -0.30 33.30 26.36
N ASN A 224 0.93 33.15 25.87
CA ASN A 224 1.38 32.00 25.11
C ASN A 224 2.38 31.20 25.93
N ILE A 225 2.01 29.97 26.28
CA ILE A 225 2.81 29.05 27.08
C ILE A 225 3.33 27.96 26.16
N ILE A 226 4.66 27.89 26.01
CA ILE A 226 5.30 26.82 25.25
C ILE A 226 5.77 25.74 26.22
N GLN A 227 5.47 24.48 25.89
CA GLN A 227 5.84 23.34 26.71
C GLN A 227 6.25 22.14 25.87
N ASN A 228 7.11 21.28 26.42
CA ASN A 228 7.56 20.06 25.72
C ASN A 228 6.59 18.87 25.91
N ALA A 229 5.76 18.90 26.96
CA ALA A 229 4.80 17.85 27.30
C ALA A 229 3.42 18.11 26.70
N ALA A 230 2.58 17.07 26.60
CA ALA A 230 1.20 17.21 26.14
C ALA A 230 0.31 18.02 27.11
N SER A 231 0.64 17.98 28.42
CA SER A 231 -0.02 18.78 29.46
C SER A 231 0.96 19.34 30.48
N SER A 232 0.62 20.49 31.06
CA SER A 232 1.38 21.11 32.17
C SER A 232 0.45 21.74 33.21
N ASN A 233 1.02 22.05 34.37
CA ASN A 233 0.34 22.81 35.41
C ASN A 233 0.44 24.30 35.10
N VAL A 234 -0.69 24.93 34.80
CA VAL A 234 -0.80 26.38 34.63
C VAL A 234 -1.19 26.99 35.96
N SER A 235 -0.41 27.98 36.41
CA SER A 235 -0.68 28.74 37.63
C SER A 235 -1.57 29.93 37.34
N PHE A 236 -2.74 29.95 37.96
CA PHE A 236 -3.70 31.05 37.94
C PHE A 236 -3.58 31.88 39.21
N SER A 237 -3.62 33.20 39.10
CA SER A 237 -3.64 34.13 40.23
C SER A 237 -4.51 35.34 39.96
N TRP A 238 -5.03 35.94 41.04
CA TRP A 238 -5.88 37.12 41.02
C TRP A 238 -5.60 38.01 42.24
N GLN A 239 -6.08 39.25 42.22
CA GLN A 239 -5.98 40.13 43.37
C GLN A 239 -6.80 39.57 44.54
N ALA A 240 -6.20 39.52 45.73
CA ALA A 240 -6.86 39.00 46.92
C ALA A 240 -8.16 39.76 47.21
N LEU A 241 -9.24 39.01 47.41
CA LEU A 241 -10.54 39.58 47.75
C LEU A 241 -10.55 40.01 49.23
N GLN A 242 -11.33 41.05 49.53
CA GLN A 242 -11.50 41.52 50.91
C GLN A 242 -12.09 40.41 51.81
N ASP A 243 -11.78 40.48 53.10
CA ASP A 243 -12.26 39.54 54.13
C ASP A 243 -11.98 38.06 53.85
N ASN A 244 -10.93 37.77 53.08
CA ASN A 244 -10.54 36.40 52.68
C ASN A 244 -11.69 35.65 51.97
N GLN A 245 -12.52 36.40 51.23
CA GLN A 245 -13.62 35.85 50.47
C GLN A 245 -13.11 34.85 49.43
N ALA A 246 -13.75 33.68 49.37
CA ALA A 246 -13.41 32.68 48.36
C ALA A 246 -13.83 33.10 46.95
N ALA A 247 -12.89 33.02 46.02
CA ALA A 247 -13.13 33.17 44.59
C ALA A 247 -13.31 31.79 43.95
N THR A 248 -14.17 31.70 42.94
CA THR A 248 -14.31 30.50 42.11
C THR A 248 -13.62 30.73 40.78
N LEU A 249 -12.51 30.02 40.55
CA LEU A 249 -11.86 29.91 39.25
C LEU A 249 -12.70 29.00 38.34
N GLU A 250 -12.98 29.46 37.13
CA GLU A 250 -13.52 28.66 36.04
C GLU A 250 -12.53 28.68 34.87
N VAL A 251 -12.21 27.52 34.31
CA VAL A 251 -11.39 27.37 33.10
C VAL A 251 -12.13 26.50 32.10
N SER A 252 -12.08 26.86 30.83
CA SER A 252 -12.82 26.24 29.74
C SER A 252 -12.00 26.31 28.45
N ASN A 253 -12.18 25.36 27.55
CA ASN A 253 -11.65 25.46 26.18
C ASN A 253 -12.62 26.20 25.23
N ARG A 254 -13.68 26.80 25.79
CA ARG A 254 -14.71 27.60 25.13
C ARG A 254 -14.86 28.93 25.85
N ARG A 255 -14.93 30.04 25.12
CA ARG A 255 -15.05 31.39 25.69
C ARG A 255 -16.31 31.56 26.55
N PHE A 256 -17.40 30.91 26.18
CA PHE A 256 -18.68 30.96 26.90
C PHE A 256 -18.77 29.97 28.07
N PHE A 257 -17.70 29.25 28.41
CA PHE A 257 -17.67 28.32 29.55
C PHE A 257 -18.70 27.17 29.45
N ALA A 258 -19.01 26.73 28.23
CA ALA A 258 -19.90 25.61 27.96
C ALA A 258 -19.17 24.52 27.13
N PRO A 259 -18.54 23.51 27.77
CA PRO A 259 -18.53 23.22 29.20
C PRO A 259 -17.36 23.84 29.97
N VAL A 260 -17.58 24.14 31.25
CA VAL A 260 -16.49 24.40 32.21
C VAL A 260 -15.66 23.12 32.37
N LYS A 261 -14.35 23.21 32.20
CA LYS A 261 -13.40 22.10 32.31
C LYS A 261 -12.74 22.03 33.68
N VAL A 262 -12.45 23.18 34.28
CA VAL A 262 -11.93 23.28 35.65
C VAL A 262 -12.82 24.25 36.42
N ARG A 263 -13.27 23.85 37.60
CA ARG A 263 -13.94 24.72 38.56
C ARG A 263 -13.34 24.50 39.94
N ALA A 264 -12.83 25.55 40.56
CA ALA A 264 -12.24 25.48 41.89
C ALA A 264 -12.62 26.72 42.70
N THR A 265 -13.22 26.52 43.87
CA THR A 265 -13.50 27.59 44.83
C THR A 265 -12.42 27.57 45.90
N VAL A 266 -11.61 28.62 45.97
CA VAL A 266 -10.49 28.71 46.92
C VAL A 266 -10.55 30.02 47.71
N PRO A 267 -10.22 29.99 49.01
CA PRO A 267 -10.16 31.20 49.85
C PRO A 267 -8.93 32.07 49.54
N GLY A 268 -7.93 31.53 48.83
CA GLY A 268 -6.72 32.24 48.45
C GLY A 268 -6.85 33.03 47.14
N SER A 269 -5.70 33.50 46.66
CA SER A 269 -5.55 34.34 45.47
C SER A 269 -4.91 33.60 44.28
N ASN A 270 -4.76 32.28 44.37
CA ASN A 270 -4.14 31.47 43.31
C ASN A 270 -4.65 30.02 43.30
N PHE A 271 -4.50 29.37 42.14
CA PHE A 271 -4.77 27.95 41.93
C PHE A 271 -3.97 27.43 40.75
N SER A 272 -3.45 26.20 40.83
CA SER A 272 -2.79 25.54 39.69
C SER A 272 -3.70 24.47 39.10
N ALA A 273 -3.90 24.51 37.79
CA ALA A 273 -4.68 23.50 37.07
C ALA A 273 -3.83 22.85 35.98
N ARG A 274 -3.98 21.53 35.80
CA ARG A 274 -3.34 20.81 34.71
C ARG A 274 -4.15 20.98 33.42
N LEU A 275 -3.53 21.53 32.38
CA LEU A 275 -4.17 21.80 31.10
C LEU A 275 -3.38 21.16 29.95
N ASP A 276 -4.10 20.64 28.96
CA ASP A 276 -3.53 20.12 27.72
C ASP A 276 -3.19 21.26 26.74
N SER A 277 -2.38 20.97 25.71
CA SER A 277 -2.14 21.92 24.61
C SER A 277 -3.45 22.36 23.95
N GLY A 278 -3.57 23.66 23.66
CA GLY A 278 -4.76 24.26 23.06
C GLY A 278 -5.04 25.65 23.62
N ILE A 279 -6.18 26.21 23.23
CA ILE A 279 -6.64 27.52 23.67
C ILE A 279 -7.56 27.34 24.87
N TRP A 280 -7.30 28.11 25.92
CA TRP A 280 -8.05 28.08 27.16
C TRP A 280 -8.53 29.48 27.52
N TYR A 281 -9.72 29.52 28.08
CA TYR A 281 -10.37 30.70 28.61
C TYR A 281 -10.55 30.52 30.10
N TRP A 282 -10.30 31.56 30.87
CA TRP A 282 -10.46 31.52 32.31
C TRP A 282 -11.04 32.81 32.85
N ARG A 283 -11.76 32.69 33.95
CA ARG A 283 -12.34 33.79 34.71
C ARG A 283 -12.46 33.41 36.17
N ILE A 284 -12.60 34.41 37.03
CA ILE A 284 -12.96 34.22 38.43
C ILE A 284 -14.36 34.77 38.69
N SER A 285 -15.05 34.19 39.67
CA SER A 285 -16.34 34.69 40.14
C SER A 285 -16.43 34.68 41.66
N ALA A 286 -17.14 35.65 42.22
CA ALA A 286 -17.43 35.74 43.64
C ALA A 286 -18.82 36.35 43.85
N ILE A 287 -19.37 36.22 45.06
CA ILE A 287 -20.66 36.83 45.42
C ILE A 287 -20.39 38.22 45.96
N ASN A 288 -20.91 39.27 45.32
CA ASN A 288 -20.77 40.61 45.86
C ASN A 288 -21.55 40.73 47.19
N GLN A 289 -20.89 41.22 48.24
CA GLN A 289 -21.47 41.29 49.58
C GLN A 289 -22.64 42.26 49.69
N GLN A 290 -22.66 43.32 48.87
CA GLN A 290 -23.70 44.36 48.87
C GLN A 290 -24.89 43.95 48.01
N THR A 291 -24.65 43.51 46.77
CA THR A 291 -25.72 43.19 45.82
C THR A 291 -26.26 41.78 45.97
N LYS A 292 -25.54 40.90 46.69
CA LYS A 292 -25.77 39.45 46.81
C LYS A 292 -25.82 38.72 45.46
N LYS A 293 -25.39 39.37 44.37
CA LYS A 293 -25.30 38.78 43.03
C LYS A 293 -23.91 38.21 42.80
N ARG A 294 -23.83 37.18 41.96
CA ARG A 294 -22.55 36.67 41.47
C ARG A 294 -21.98 37.63 40.44
N GLU A 295 -20.76 38.06 40.67
CA GLU A 295 -19.98 38.87 39.74
C GLU A 295 -18.89 38.00 39.10
N TYR A 296 -18.48 38.38 37.91
CA TYR A 296 -17.43 37.72 37.14
C TYR A 296 -16.36 38.75 36.77
N SER A 297 -15.10 38.32 36.79
CA SER A 297 -14.03 39.06 36.12
C SER A 297 -14.27 39.13 34.62
N GLU A 298 -13.41 39.84 33.90
CA GLU A 298 -13.24 39.62 32.48
C GLU A 298 -12.82 38.18 32.17
N VAL A 299 -13.02 37.78 30.91
CA VAL A 299 -12.59 36.48 30.38
C VAL A 299 -11.22 36.66 29.75
N ARG A 300 -10.22 35.99 30.33
CA ARG A 300 -8.86 35.95 29.79
C ARG A 300 -8.65 34.71 28.96
N SER A 301 -7.97 34.85 27.83
CA SER A 301 -7.51 33.73 27.02
C SER A 301 -6.04 33.42 27.26
N LEU A 302 -5.63 32.19 26.98
CA LEU A 302 -4.24 31.76 26.90
C LEU A 302 -4.12 30.63 25.87
N SER A 303 -2.95 30.49 25.25
CA SER A 303 -2.62 29.36 24.39
C SER A 303 -1.49 28.53 24.99
N ILE A 304 -1.66 27.22 24.95
CA ILE A 304 -0.64 26.25 25.35
C ILE A 304 -0.20 25.52 24.08
N VAL A 305 1.03 25.76 23.63
CA VAL A 305 1.57 25.14 22.41
C VAL A 305 2.63 24.11 22.77
N GLN A 306 2.50 22.91 22.19
CA GLN A 306 3.47 21.84 22.41
C GLN A 306 4.67 21.97 21.46
N ASN A 307 5.86 22.19 22.02
CA ASN A 307 7.12 22.10 21.28
C ASN A 307 7.55 20.64 21.14
N SER A 308 7.14 20.00 20.04
CA SER A 308 7.42 18.59 19.79
C SER A 308 8.91 18.34 19.46
N PRO A 309 9.54 17.29 20.02
CA PRO A 309 10.94 16.99 19.73
C PRO A 309 11.15 16.59 18.27
N LEU A 310 12.29 16.99 17.70
CA LEU A 310 12.68 16.59 16.35
C LEU A 310 12.98 15.08 16.29
N LYS A 311 12.37 14.39 15.34
CA LYS A 311 12.67 13.00 15.01
C LYS A 311 13.67 12.97 13.85
N LEU A 312 14.79 12.29 14.06
CA LEU A 312 15.80 12.08 13.02
C LEU A 312 15.42 10.87 12.15
N HIS A 313 15.55 10.98 10.83
CA HIS A 313 15.19 9.93 9.88
C HIS A 313 16.44 9.30 9.27
N SER A 314 17.31 10.12 8.67
CA SER A 314 18.55 9.68 8.05
C SER A 314 19.72 10.59 8.45
N PRO A 315 20.97 10.07 8.50
CA PRO A 315 21.28 8.65 8.51
C PRO A 315 20.65 7.93 9.73
N ALA A 316 20.46 6.62 9.59
CA ALA A 316 20.08 5.77 10.72
C ALA A 316 21.19 5.83 11.78
N ASP A 317 20.83 5.59 13.03
CA ASP A 317 21.83 5.55 14.10
C ASP A 317 22.80 4.38 13.89
N GLN A 318 24.08 4.61 14.14
CA GLN A 318 25.19 3.70 13.88
C GLN A 318 25.37 3.27 12.41
N ASN A 319 24.81 4.03 11.46
CA ASN A 319 25.00 3.72 10.04
C ASN A 319 26.47 3.83 9.61
N SER A 320 26.87 3.02 8.63
CA SER A 320 28.22 3.03 8.07
C SER A 320 28.17 3.30 6.58
N PHE A 321 28.87 4.34 6.15
CA PHE A 321 29.12 4.64 4.74
C PHE A 321 30.53 4.19 4.39
N GLU A 322 30.69 3.50 3.27
CA GLU A 322 32.01 3.06 2.80
C GLU A 322 32.29 3.66 1.42
N TYR A 323 33.54 4.01 1.17
CA TYR A 323 34.00 4.50 -0.12
C TYR A 323 35.47 4.16 -0.34
N VAL A 324 35.95 4.30 -1.58
CA VAL A 324 37.39 4.13 -1.91
C VAL A 324 37.90 5.40 -2.58
N SER A 325 37.23 5.76 -3.67
CA SER A 325 37.41 6.96 -4.50
C SER A 325 36.82 8.21 -3.91
N ASP A 326 35.53 8.32 -4.16
CA ASP A 326 34.77 9.54 -3.95
C ASP A 326 34.07 9.48 -2.60
N GLU A 327 34.19 10.54 -1.82
CA GLU A 327 33.53 10.66 -0.53
C GLU A 327 32.00 10.53 -0.70
N PRO A 328 31.33 9.77 0.18
CA PRO A 328 29.90 9.54 0.03
C PRO A 328 29.12 10.80 0.36
N LEU A 329 28.05 11.04 -0.40
CA LEU A 329 27.07 12.05 -0.09
C LEU A 329 26.13 11.52 1.01
N VAL A 330 26.27 12.03 2.24
CA VAL A 330 25.47 11.63 3.39
C VAL A 330 24.21 12.47 3.46
N SER A 331 23.04 11.84 3.32
CA SER A 331 21.74 12.50 3.41
C SER A 331 21.23 12.55 4.85
N PHE A 332 21.04 13.77 5.35
CA PHE A 332 20.43 14.09 6.63
C PHE A 332 18.96 14.46 6.46
N GLY A 333 18.09 13.85 7.25
CA GLY A 333 16.65 14.11 7.21
C GLY A 333 16.04 14.05 8.60
N TRP A 334 15.09 14.94 8.89
CA TRP A 334 14.42 15.07 10.18
C TRP A 334 12.96 15.47 10.03
N SER A 335 12.17 15.41 11.11
CA SER A 335 10.77 15.83 11.11
C SER A 335 10.64 17.35 11.17
N ALA A 336 9.56 17.90 10.60
CA ALA A 336 9.20 19.31 10.80
C ALA A 336 8.80 19.58 12.27
N ASN A 337 8.94 20.83 12.70
CA ASN A 337 8.44 21.34 13.97
C ASN A 337 7.65 22.64 13.70
N GLU A 338 6.43 22.75 14.24
CA GLU A 338 5.49 23.85 13.96
C GLU A 338 5.93 25.21 14.52
N LEU A 339 6.80 25.21 15.54
CA LEU A 339 7.37 26.42 16.14
C LEU A 339 8.70 26.82 15.49
N ALA A 340 9.27 25.99 14.62
CA ALA A 340 10.54 26.23 13.97
C ALA A 340 10.40 27.15 12.75
N GLN A 341 11.17 28.22 12.73
CA GLN A 341 11.35 29.10 11.57
C GLN A 341 12.50 28.64 10.67
N GLY A 342 13.39 27.81 11.19
CA GLY A 342 14.53 27.26 10.49
C GLY A 342 15.24 26.21 11.33
N TYR A 343 16.19 25.53 10.70
CA TYR A 343 16.96 24.43 11.27
C TYR A 343 18.45 24.71 11.12
N THR A 344 19.24 24.29 12.11
CA THR A 344 20.69 24.23 12.03
C THR A 344 21.13 22.77 12.19
N LEU A 345 21.71 22.19 11.15
CA LEU A 345 22.34 20.88 11.18
C LEU A 345 23.77 21.04 11.69
N GLU A 346 24.10 20.37 12.80
CA GLU A 346 25.47 20.28 13.32
C GLU A 346 25.99 18.84 13.19
N VAL A 347 27.19 18.70 12.65
CA VAL A 347 27.94 17.44 12.57
C VAL A 347 29.28 17.64 13.27
N ALA A 348 29.61 16.81 14.25
CA ALA A 348 30.77 16.90 15.12
C ALA A 348 31.56 15.59 15.21
N ARG A 349 32.79 15.64 15.75
CA ARG A 349 33.62 14.45 16.03
C ARG A 349 33.35 13.80 17.38
N ASP A 350 32.63 14.49 18.27
CA ASP A 350 32.31 14.05 19.62
C ASP A 350 30.82 14.26 19.95
N ALA A 351 30.29 13.45 20.86
CA ALA A 351 28.88 13.49 21.27
C ALA A 351 28.50 14.78 22.04
N GLY A 352 29.48 15.49 22.59
CA GLY A 352 29.28 16.76 23.30
C GLY A 352 29.18 17.96 22.37
N PHE A 353 29.45 17.80 21.07
CA PHE A 353 29.56 18.86 20.08
C PHE A 353 30.61 19.92 20.43
N GLY A 354 31.72 19.50 21.07
CA GLY A 354 32.88 20.37 21.31
C GLY A 354 33.73 20.58 20.05
N SER A 355 33.73 19.61 19.12
CA SER A 355 34.49 19.60 17.86
C SER A 355 33.56 19.53 16.66
N ILE A 356 32.85 20.63 16.37
CA ILE A 356 31.95 20.74 15.23
C ILE A 356 32.77 20.77 13.92
N VAL A 357 32.45 19.84 13.01
CA VAL A 357 33.05 19.73 11.68
C VAL A 357 32.22 20.50 10.65
N GLN A 358 30.89 20.43 10.74
CA GLN A 358 29.98 21.17 9.87
C GLN A 358 28.83 21.77 10.69
N SER A 359 28.46 22.99 10.37
CA SER A 359 27.24 23.65 10.84
C SER A 359 26.58 24.35 9.64
N ARG A 360 25.32 24.01 9.35
CA ARG A 360 24.59 24.52 8.18
C ARG A 360 23.14 24.83 8.52
N ASN A 361 22.67 25.98 8.06
CA ASN A 361 21.28 26.39 8.20
C ASN A 361 20.44 25.80 7.05
N SER A 362 19.19 25.44 7.35
CA SER A 362 18.21 24.95 6.39
C SER A 362 16.82 25.47 6.73
N ASN A 363 16.06 25.82 5.70
CA ASN A 363 14.62 26.12 5.82
C ASN A 363 13.75 24.90 5.49
N THR A 364 14.39 23.78 5.14
CA THR A 364 13.72 22.50 4.84
C THR A 364 14.11 21.44 5.87
N THR A 365 13.46 20.29 5.82
CA THR A 365 13.63 19.18 6.76
C THR A 365 14.69 18.16 6.33
N GLY A 366 15.60 18.53 5.43
CA GLY A 366 16.68 17.67 5.00
C GLY A 366 17.80 18.41 4.28
N MET A 367 18.98 17.79 4.26
CA MET A 367 20.20 18.31 3.65
C MET A 367 21.14 17.15 3.33
N ALA A 368 22.01 17.28 2.33
CA ALA A 368 23.05 16.30 2.05
C ALA A 368 24.43 16.94 2.13
N LEU A 369 25.39 16.25 2.75
CA LEU A 369 26.76 16.71 2.90
C LEU A 369 27.74 15.61 2.51
N THR A 370 28.78 15.98 1.78
CA THR A 370 29.92 15.09 1.53
C THR A 370 30.86 15.16 2.73
N LEU A 371 31.25 13.99 3.26
CA LEU A 371 32.08 13.89 4.45
C LEU A 371 33.23 12.91 4.24
N PRO A 372 34.46 13.24 4.68
CA PRO A 372 35.60 12.34 4.62
C PRO A 372 35.44 11.19 5.62
N ALA A 373 36.39 10.25 5.59
CA ALA A 373 36.45 9.18 6.57
C ALA A 373 36.48 9.71 8.03
N GLY A 374 35.74 9.03 8.90
CA GLY A 374 35.53 9.50 10.26
C GLY A 374 34.35 8.89 10.99
N SER A 375 34.42 8.91 12.32
CA SER A 375 33.23 8.80 13.18
C SER A 375 32.65 10.19 13.41
N TYR A 376 31.32 10.30 13.31
CA TYR A 376 30.60 11.55 13.40
C TYR A 376 29.38 11.42 14.31
N TYR A 377 29.11 12.49 15.05
CA TYR A 377 27.89 12.72 15.79
C TYR A 377 27.14 13.87 15.13
N TRP A 378 25.81 13.80 15.07
CA TRP A 378 25.03 14.87 14.48
C TRP A 378 23.74 15.12 15.24
N ARG A 379 23.29 16.38 15.19
CA ARG A 379 22.02 16.85 15.74
C ARG A 379 21.48 17.99 14.91
N VAL A 380 20.20 18.28 15.11
CA VAL A 380 19.51 19.41 14.48
C VAL A 380 18.95 20.30 15.58
N LYS A 381 19.18 21.60 15.46
CA LYS A 381 18.59 22.64 16.31
C LYS A 381 17.51 23.38 15.54
N THR A 382 16.40 23.71 16.17
CA THR A 382 15.43 24.65 15.60
C THR A 382 15.73 26.07 16.06
N THR A 383 15.41 27.03 15.21
CA THR A 383 15.35 28.45 15.57
C THR A 383 13.88 28.86 15.63
N SER A 384 13.48 29.51 16.72
CA SER A 384 12.12 30.04 16.92
C SER A 384 12.19 31.47 17.48
N SER A 385 11.26 32.33 17.06
CA SER A 385 11.09 33.69 17.61
C SER A 385 10.39 33.69 18.98
N LEU A 386 9.79 32.56 19.38
CA LEU A 386 9.09 32.42 20.64
C LEU A 386 10.01 31.86 21.72
N GLU A 387 9.95 32.46 22.90
CA GLU A 387 10.69 31.98 24.07
C GLU A 387 10.29 30.55 24.41
N GLY A 388 11.25 29.62 24.52
CA GLY A 388 10.99 28.20 24.70
C GLY A 388 10.56 27.42 23.45
N GLY A 389 10.40 28.10 22.29
CA GLY A 389 10.05 27.48 21.01
C GLY A 389 11.20 26.78 20.29
N SER A 390 12.45 27.12 20.65
CA SER A 390 13.63 26.45 20.10
C SER A 390 13.87 25.11 20.79
N THR A 391 14.20 24.08 20.01
CA THR A 391 14.48 22.73 20.51
C THR A 391 15.72 22.14 19.83
N THR A 392 16.33 21.16 20.47
CA THR A 392 17.48 20.41 19.93
C THR A 392 17.10 18.94 19.84
N SER A 393 17.39 18.30 18.71
CA SER A 393 17.14 16.88 18.51
C SER A 393 18.00 16.03 19.46
N ALA A 394 17.64 14.75 19.57
CA ALA A 394 18.58 13.76 20.07
C ALA A 394 19.85 13.72 19.21
N THR A 395 20.96 13.25 19.79
CA THR A 395 22.22 13.04 19.06
C THR A 395 22.21 11.65 18.43
N ARG A 396 22.65 11.55 17.18
CA ARG A 396 22.89 10.28 16.48
C ARG A 396 24.33 10.17 16.04
N GLN A 397 24.80 8.94 15.88
CA GLN A 397 26.14 8.63 15.42
C GLN A 397 26.12 7.90 14.08
N PHE A 398 27.13 8.14 13.25
CA PHE A 398 27.41 7.34 12.05
C PHE A 398 28.92 7.34 11.78
N GLN A 399 29.35 6.49 10.87
CA GLN A 399 30.75 6.43 10.44
C GLN A 399 30.86 6.47 8.92
N VAL A 400 31.96 7.06 8.45
CA VAL A 400 32.39 7.05 7.06
C VAL A 400 33.74 6.35 7.02
N VAL A 401 33.88 5.31 6.22
CA VAL A 401 35.07 4.45 6.18
C VAL A 401 35.65 4.48 4.78
N GLN A 402 36.89 4.96 4.65
CA GLN A 402 37.63 4.83 3.40
C GLN A 402 38.31 3.46 3.35
N ARG A 403 37.95 2.66 2.35
CA ARG A 403 38.57 1.38 2.02
C ARG A 403 39.70 1.61 1.02
N GLN A 404 40.73 0.77 1.07
CA GLN A 404 41.85 0.82 0.12
C GLN A 404 41.47 0.27 -1.26
N LYS A 405 40.48 -0.63 -1.31
CA LYS A 405 40.08 -1.34 -2.53
C LYS A 405 38.58 -1.58 -2.55
N ILE A 406 38.00 -1.44 -3.74
CA ILE A 406 36.57 -1.69 -3.97
C ILE A 406 36.32 -3.20 -3.84
N ALA A 407 35.33 -3.57 -3.03
CA ALA A 407 34.92 -4.95 -2.86
C ALA A 407 34.46 -5.55 -4.20
N ALA A 408 34.84 -6.81 -4.46
CA ALA A 408 34.42 -7.51 -5.67
C ALA A 408 32.88 -7.68 -5.71
N PRO A 409 32.25 -7.66 -6.91
CA PRO A 409 30.83 -7.99 -7.04
C PRO A 409 30.50 -9.36 -6.45
N THR A 410 29.31 -9.52 -5.87
CA THR A 410 28.87 -10.78 -5.26
C THR A 410 27.90 -11.51 -6.19
N PRO A 411 28.23 -12.73 -6.66
CA PRO A 411 27.31 -13.58 -7.43
C PRO A 411 25.98 -13.83 -6.71
N LEU A 412 24.85 -13.79 -7.42
CA LEU A 412 23.53 -14.09 -6.87
C LEU A 412 22.84 -15.25 -7.59
N GLN A 413 22.66 -15.15 -8.92
CA GLN A 413 22.00 -16.19 -9.73
C GLN A 413 22.82 -16.47 -11.00
N PRO A 414 22.84 -17.72 -11.49
CA PRO A 414 22.35 -18.95 -10.85
C PRO A 414 23.03 -19.23 -9.52
N GLY A 415 22.26 -19.65 -8.52
CA GLY A 415 22.78 -20.01 -7.20
C GLY A 415 23.67 -21.26 -7.24
N ASN A 416 24.47 -21.45 -6.18
CA ASN A 416 25.38 -22.58 -6.07
C ASN A 416 24.66 -23.93 -6.25
N SER A 417 25.21 -24.77 -7.12
CA SER A 417 24.71 -26.13 -7.43
C SER A 417 23.32 -26.17 -8.08
N THR A 418 22.81 -25.04 -8.60
CA THR A 418 21.56 -25.03 -9.37
C THR A 418 21.69 -25.89 -10.63
N ALA A 419 20.76 -26.83 -10.86
CA ALA A 419 20.72 -27.63 -12.08
C ALA A 419 19.88 -26.95 -13.16
N ILE A 420 20.47 -26.73 -14.34
CA ILE A 420 19.85 -26.05 -15.48
C ILE A 420 20.06 -26.90 -16.74
N PRO A 421 19.00 -27.27 -17.48
CA PRO A 421 19.16 -28.08 -18.68
C PRO A 421 19.89 -27.35 -19.81
N ALA A 422 20.73 -28.06 -20.57
CA ALA A 422 21.53 -27.51 -21.67
C ALA A 422 20.70 -26.73 -22.71
N ALA A 423 19.45 -27.14 -22.99
CA ALA A 423 18.58 -26.45 -23.94
C ALA A 423 18.25 -25.00 -23.52
N PHE A 424 18.29 -24.66 -22.23
CA PHE A 424 18.14 -23.27 -21.81
C PHE A 424 19.31 -22.43 -22.29
N PHE A 425 20.55 -22.91 -22.12
CA PHE A 425 21.73 -22.18 -22.57
C PHE A 425 21.80 -22.07 -24.11
N GLU A 426 21.35 -23.09 -24.83
CA GLU A 426 21.35 -23.10 -26.29
C GLU A 426 20.25 -22.20 -26.89
N LYS A 427 19.01 -22.36 -26.43
CA LYS A 427 17.83 -21.82 -27.13
C LYS A 427 17.20 -20.60 -26.48
N ALA A 428 17.16 -20.57 -25.15
CA ALA A 428 16.53 -19.48 -24.42
C ALA A 428 17.55 -18.40 -24.06
N GLY A 429 18.62 -18.77 -23.37
CA GLY A 429 19.59 -17.92 -22.70
C GLY A 429 19.29 -17.83 -21.20
N VAL A 430 20.32 -18.01 -20.38
CA VAL A 430 20.22 -18.01 -18.91
C VAL A 430 20.69 -16.67 -18.35
N THR A 431 19.91 -16.10 -17.44
CA THR A 431 20.24 -14.83 -16.78
C THR A 431 21.15 -15.07 -15.57
N PHE A 432 22.28 -14.39 -15.56
CA PHE A 432 23.19 -14.28 -14.43
C PHE A 432 23.00 -12.93 -13.75
N SER A 433 22.91 -12.88 -12.43
CA SER A 433 22.74 -11.64 -11.66
C SER A 433 23.65 -11.58 -10.45
N TRP A 434 23.95 -10.36 -10.00
CA TRP A 434 24.90 -10.10 -8.91
C TRP A 434 24.58 -8.82 -8.14
N LYS A 435 25.20 -8.66 -6.97
CA LYS A 435 25.24 -7.40 -6.22
C LYS A 435 26.59 -6.72 -6.46
N LYS A 436 26.61 -5.40 -6.66
CA LYS A 436 27.85 -4.61 -6.80
C LYS A 436 27.80 -3.34 -5.96
N PRO A 437 28.93 -2.88 -5.39
CA PRO A 437 29.10 -1.52 -4.89
C PRO A 437 28.69 -0.47 -5.93
N ALA A 438 28.27 0.72 -5.47
CA ALA A 438 27.80 1.80 -6.33
C ALA A 438 28.93 2.36 -7.21
N GLU A 439 30.16 2.26 -6.73
CA GLU A 439 31.39 2.71 -7.36
C GLU A 439 31.77 1.89 -8.61
N ILE A 440 31.22 0.68 -8.77
CA ILE A 440 31.49 -0.19 -9.92
C ILE A 440 30.61 0.23 -11.09
N GLN A 441 31.21 0.68 -12.20
CA GLN A 441 30.50 1.12 -13.41
C GLN A 441 30.17 -0.03 -14.36
N SER A 442 31.09 -0.99 -14.49
CA SER A 442 30.88 -2.18 -15.30
C SER A 442 31.34 -3.43 -14.58
N THR A 443 30.72 -4.56 -14.89
CA THR A 443 31.09 -5.87 -14.34
C THR A 443 31.31 -6.84 -15.48
N ARG A 444 32.47 -7.49 -15.46
CA ARG A 444 32.81 -8.62 -16.33
C ARG A 444 32.48 -9.92 -15.61
N LEU A 445 31.75 -10.80 -16.30
CA LEU A 445 31.46 -12.17 -15.91
C LEU A 445 32.31 -13.11 -16.77
N ASP A 446 33.11 -13.93 -16.10
CA ASP A 446 33.84 -15.05 -16.71
C ASP A 446 33.16 -16.37 -16.30
N LEU A 447 32.94 -17.25 -17.28
CA LEU A 447 32.39 -18.61 -17.11
C LEU A 447 33.45 -19.64 -17.51
N SER A 448 33.62 -20.69 -16.71
CA SER A 448 34.57 -21.78 -16.94
C SER A 448 33.97 -23.13 -16.54
N ASN A 449 34.55 -24.23 -17.00
CA ASN A 449 34.29 -25.58 -16.51
C ASN A 449 35.24 -26.01 -15.38
N SER A 450 36.12 -25.11 -14.92
CA SER A 450 37.03 -25.34 -13.79
C SER A 450 36.95 -24.19 -12.79
N SER A 451 36.97 -24.50 -11.51
CA SER A 451 36.99 -23.52 -10.42
C SER A 451 38.27 -22.68 -10.39
N SER A 452 39.36 -23.17 -11.02
CA SER A 452 40.61 -22.43 -11.18
C SER A 452 40.61 -21.46 -12.37
N PHE A 453 39.57 -21.50 -13.21
CA PHE A 453 39.47 -20.68 -14.44
C PHE A 453 40.65 -20.83 -15.40
N GLY A 454 41.27 -22.02 -15.46
CA GLY A 454 42.37 -22.30 -16.40
C GLY A 454 42.01 -22.06 -17.87
N ARG A 455 40.72 -22.22 -18.23
CA ARG A 455 40.15 -21.79 -19.52
C ARG A 455 38.80 -21.10 -19.30
N VAL A 456 38.69 -19.85 -19.76
CA VAL A 456 37.41 -19.13 -19.79
C VAL A 456 36.66 -19.52 -21.07
N ILE A 457 35.43 -19.99 -20.91
CA ILE A 457 34.53 -20.42 -21.98
C ILE A 457 33.69 -19.25 -22.49
N VAL A 458 33.22 -18.41 -21.57
CA VAL A 458 32.44 -17.21 -21.88
C VAL A 458 32.96 -16.04 -21.06
N SER A 459 33.10 -14.88 -21.71
CA SER A 459 33.37 -13.60 -21.06
C SER A 459 32.36 -12.58 -21.56
N ARG A 460 31.67 -11.91 -20.63
CA ARG A 460 30.65 -10.90 -20.92
C ARG A 460 30.77 -9.72 -19.97
N SER A 461 30.68 -8.51 -20.48
CA SER A 461 30.63 -7.30 -19.66
C SER A 461 29.21 -6.73 -19.64
N ALA A 462 28.80 -6.18 -18.51
CA ALA A 462 27.53 -5.48 -18.36
C ALA A 462 27.69 -4.28 -17.41
N ASN A 463 26.98 -3.18 -17.70
CA ASN A 463 26.96 -2.00 -16.83
C ASN A 463 25.96 -2.15 -15.67
N GLY A 464 24.97 -3.02 -15.87
CA GLY A 464 23.97 -3.37 -14.86
C GLY A 464 24.46 -4.40 -13.84
N ASN A 465 23.50 -5.01 -13.15
CA ASN A 465 23.68 -6.05 -12.15
C ASN A 465 23.29 -7.45 -12.66
N PHE A 466 23.11 -7.59 -13.98
CA PHE A 466 22.82 -8.86 -14.62
C PHE A 466 23.33 -8.91 -16.07
N THR A 467 23.46 -10.11 -16.60
CA THR A 467 23.69 -10.38 -18.03
C THR A 467 23.04 -11.69 -18.43
N ARG A 468 22.76 -11.88 -19.71
CA ARG A 468 22.17 -13.11 -20.24
C ARG A 468 23.20 -13.85 -21.10
N ILE A 469 23.40 -15.14 -20.83
CA ILE A 469 24.29 -16.00 -21.59
C ILE A 469 23.45 -17.01 -22.37
N GLN A 470 23.50 -16.89 -23.70
CA GLN A 470 22.93 -17.85 -24.63
C GLN A 470 24.07 -18.44 -25.47
N GLN A 471 24.55 -19.60 -25.07
CA GLN A 471 25.63 -20.34 -25.73
C GLN A 471 25.49 -21.81 -25.37
N ALA A 472 25.56 -22.71 -26.35
CA ALA A 472 25.50 -24.15 -26.07
C ALA A 472 26.62 -24.59 -25.11
N LEU A 473 26.23 -25.20 -24.00
CA LEU A 473 27.12 -25.78 -23.00
C LEU A 473 26.88 -27.29 -22.93
N GLN A 474 27.95 -28.06 -22.76
CA GLN A 474 27.84 -29.50 -22.56
C GLN A 474 27.37 -29.79 -21.12
N PRO A 475 26.72 -30.94 -20.86
CA PRO A 475 26.42 -31.35 -19.50
C PRO A 475 27.69 -31.40 -18.62
N GLY A 476 27.60 -30.89 -17.39
CA GLY A 476 28.73 -30.81 -16.47
C GLY A 476 28.62 -29.68 -15.46
N THR A 477 29.61 -29.55 -14.57
CA THR A 477 29.69 -28.46 -13.60
C THR A 477 30.43 -27.27 -14.18
N TYR A 478 29.85 -26.08 -14.00
CA TYR A 478 30.42 -24.82 -14.44
C TYR A 478 30.59 -23.88 -13.26
N TYR A 479 31.60 -23.02 -13.38
CA TYR A 479 31.97 -22.02 -12.40
C TYR A 479 31.97 -20.65 -13.07
N TRP A 480 31.46 -19.65 -12.37
CA TRP A 480 31.46 -18.28 -12.85
C TRP A 480 31.94 -17.33 -11.76
N ARG A 481 32.67 -16.30 -12.18
CA ARG A 481 33.22 -15.27 -11.31
C ARG A 481 33.02 -13.90 -11.93
N LEU A 482 33.05 -12.88 -11.08
CA LEU A 482 32.80 -11.50 -11.48
C LEU A 482 34.01 -10.64 -11.17
N GLN A 483 34.27 -9.66 -12.02
CA GLN A 483 35.22 -8.59 -11.76
C GLN A 483 34.56 -7.26 -12.09
N GLY A 484 34.53 -6.36 -11.12
CA GLY A 484 34.03 -5.00 -11.34
C GLY A 484 35.12 -4.09 -11.86
N THR A 485 34.73 -3.03 -12.56
CA THR A 485 35.60 -1.93 -12.97
C THR A 485 34.94 -0.61 -12.59
N ASP A 486 35.68 0.27 -11.92
CA ASP A 486 35.21 1.59 -11.50
C ASP A 486 35.23 2.61 -12.65
N SER A 487 34.83 3.86 -12.38
CA SER A 487 34.81 4.97 -13.35
C SER A 487 36.20 5.36 -13.88
N ARG A 488 37.28 5.00 -13.17
CA ARG A 488 38.67 5.28 -13.57
C ARG A 488 39.30 4.12 -14.33
N GLY A 489 38.55 3.04 -14.59
CA GLY A 489 39.06 1.84 -15.25
C GLY A 489 39.81 0.89 -14.31
N THR A 490 39.76 1.09 -12.99
CA THR A 490 40.43 0.23 -12.01
C THR A 490 39.57 -1.01 -11.73
N ALA A 491 40.15 -2.20 -11.90
CA ALA A 491 39.46 -3.45 -11.65
C ALA A 491 39.50 -3.88 -10.17
N THR A 492 38.40 -4.47 -9.70
CA THR A 492 38.36 -5.16 -8.40
C THR A 492 39.13 -6.48 -8.46
N ASP A 493 39.31 -7.13 -7.31
CA ASP A 493 39.56 -8.57 -7.31
C ASP A 493 38.40 -9.31 -7.95
N TYR A 494 38.67 -10.55 -8.37
CA TYR A 494 37.59 -11.46 -8.75
C TYR A 494 36.78 -11.83 -7.51
N SER A 495 35.47 -11.99 -7.71
CA SER A 495 34.59 -12.61 -6.72
C SER A 495 35.05 -14.04 -6.43
N ALA A 496 34.67 -14.55 -5.26
CA ALA A 496 34.65 -15.99 -5.06
C ALA A 496 33.80 -16.63 -6.18
N PRO A 497 34.22 -17.77 -6.76
CA PRO A 497 33.49 -18.37 -7.85
C PRO A 497 32.20 -19.02 -7.33
N ALA A 498 31.10 -18.76 -8.03
CA ALA A 498 29.85 -19.48 -7.85
C ALA A 498 29.76 -20.62 -8.87
N SER A 499 29.00 -21.67 -8.57
CA SER A 499 28.90 -22.86 -9.42
C SER A 499 27.46 -23.23 -9.77
N PHE A 500 27.26 -23.88 -10.91
CA PHE A 500 25.97 -24.47 -11.29
C PHE A 500 26.21 -25.74 -12.11
N GLN A 501 25.17 -26.54 -12.29
CA GLN A 501 25.21 -27.75 -13.09
C GLN A 501 24.42 -27.57 -14.38
N VAL A 502 25.05 -27.86 -15.51
CA VAL A 502 24.36 -28.04 -16.78
C VAL A 502 23.93 -29.50 -16.88
N GLY A 503 22.63 -29.73 -16.90
CA GLY A 503 22.04 -31.06 -17.03
C GLY A 503 21.68 -31.41 -18.47
N GLU A 504 21.43 -32.69 -18.72
CA GLU A 504 20.83 -33.11 -19.99
C GLU A 504 19.43 -32.52 -20.16
N THR A 505 19.02 -32.34 -21.42
CA THR A 505 17.66 -31.89 -21.71
C THR A 505 16.73 -33.09 -21.72
N GLU A 506 15.87 -33.18 -20.71
CA GLU A 506 14.87 -34.25 -20.63
C GLU A 506 13.94 -34.23 -21.85
N LYS A 507 13.66 -35.41 -22.39
CA LYS A 507 12.60 -35.62 -23.38
C LYS A 507 11.29 -35.88 -22.64
N LEU A 508 10.23 -35.18 -23.04
CA LEU A 508 8.90 -35.41 -22.47
C LEU A 508 8.39 -36.82 -22.78
N GLN A 509 8.02 -37.56 -21.74
CA GLN A 509 7.41 -38.88 -21.86
C GLN A 509 5.89 -38.77 -21.92
N LEU A 510 5.29 -39.27 -23.00
CA LEU A 510 3.85 -39.26 -23.21
C LEU A 510 3.20 -40.47 -22.52
N THR A 511 2.05 -40.28 -21.86
CA THR A 511 1.35 -41.36 -21.12
C THR A 511 -0.01 -41.70 -21.70
N SER A 512 -0.76 -40.73 -22.23
CA SER A 512 -2.08 -40.94 -22.85
C SER A 512 -2.33 -39.90 -23.95
N PRO A 513 -2.95 -40.23 -25.08
CA PRO A 513 -3.28 -41.59 -25.53
C PRO A 513 -2.05 -42.49 -25.71
N ALA A 514 -2.25 -43.81 -25.58
CA ALA A 514 -1.24 -44.78 -25.99
C ALA A 514 -1.02 -44.69 -27.50
N ASN A 515 0.17 -45.08 -27.98
CA ASN A 515 0.46 -45.02 -29.40
C ASN A 515 -0.42 -46.04 -30.16
N GLY A 516 -1.21 -45.55 -31.12
CA GLY A 516 -2.17 -46.36 -31.87
C GLY A 516 -3.52 -46.57 -31.19
N GLU A 517 -3.78 -45.91 -30.05
CA GLU A 517 -5.04 -46.05 -29.32
C GLU A 517 -6.25 -45.66 -30.19
N ALA A 518 -7.35 -46.41 -30.07
CA ALA A 518 -8.56 -46.18 -30.84
C ALA A 518 -9.69 -45.67 -29.93
N PHE A 519 -10.35 -44.61 -30.38
CA PHE A 519 -11.52 -44.02 -29.73
C PHE A 519 -12.72 -44.11 -30.66
N ASP A 520 -13.91 -44.30 -30.07
CA ASP A 520 -15.16 -44.17 -30.81
C ASP A 520 -15.49 -42.69 -31.03
N GLU A 521 -16.16 -42.37 -32.14
CA GLU A 521 -16.46 -40.98 -32.51
C GLU A 521 -17.35 -40.27 -31.47
N GLN A 522 -18.32 -40.98 -30.88
CA GLN A 522 -19.23 -40.38 -29.90
C GLN A 522 -18.52 -40.11 -28.57
N GLY A 523 -17.71 -41.06 -28.08
CA GLY A 523 -16.88 -40.90 -26.88
C GLY A 523 -15.86 -39.78 -27.02
N ALA A 524 -15.20 -39.67 -28.19
CA ALA A 524 -14.28 -38.57 -28.47
C ALA A 524 -14.99 -37.20 -28.56
N ARG A 525 -16.28 -37.16 -28.95
CA ARG A 525 -17.10 -35.94 -28.95
C ARG A 525 -17.53 -35.54 -27.55
N ASP A 526 -18.10 -36.46 -26.77
CA ASP A 526 -18.72 -36.16 -25.48
C ASP A 526 -17.68 -35.99 -24.36
N ALA A 527 -16.79 -36.99 -24.19
CA ALA A 527 -15.77 -36.99 -23.16
C ALA A 527 -14.51 -36.20 -23.56
N GLY A 528 -14.19 -36.19 -24.86
CA GLY A 528 -12.93 -35.64 -25.37
C GLY A 528 -11.76 -36.62 -25.24
N VAL A 529 -10.71 -36.39 -26.02
CA VAL A 529 -9.46 -37.15 -25.93
C VAL A 529 -8.55 -36.47 -24.91
N VAL A 530 -8.10 -37.23 -23.90
CA VAL A 530 -7.24 -36.73 -22.82
C VAL A 530 -5.78 -37.01 -23.14
N PHE A 531 -5.03 -35.94 -23.40
CA PHE A 531 -3.58 -35.95 -23.59
C PHE A 531 -2.90 -35.77 -22.25
N ARG A 532 -1.95 -36.66 -21.91
CA ARG A 532 -1.20 -36.66 -20.66
C ARG A 532 0.26 -36.99 -20.90
N TRP A 533 1.14 -36.38 -20.12
CA TRP A 533 2.58 -36.61 -20.12
C TRP A 533 3.14 -36.56 -18.69
N GLN A 534 4.33 -37.14 -18.51
CA GLN A 534 5.02 -37.15 -17.22
C GLN A 534 5.59 -35.77 -16.88
N LYS A 535 5.59 -35.43 -15.59
CA LYS A 535 6.22 -34.20 -15.09
C LYS A 535 7.74 -34.28 -15.28
N PRO A 536 8.36 -33.37 -16.05
CA PRO A 536 9.82 -33.24 -16.10
C PRO A 536 10.37 -32.70 -14.77
N GLN A 537 11.67 -32.87 -14.53
CA GLN A 537 12.35 -32.36 -13.33
C GLN A 537 12.28 -30.83 -13.21
N ILE A 538 12.22 -30.14 -14.34
CA ILE A 538 12.11 -28.69 -14.42
C ILE A 538 10.68 -28.24 -14.74
N TYR A 539 10.21 -27.19 -14.08
CA TYR A 539 8.92 -26.59 -14.42
C TYR A 539 9.04 -25.81 -15.74
N ALA A 540 8.19 -26.14 -16.71
CA ALA A 540 8.05 -25.43 -17.97
C ALA A 540 6.57 -25.31 -18.36
N ALA A 541 6.24 -24.32 -19.19
CA ALA A 541 4.97 -24.32 -19.89
C ALA A 541 5.00 -25.37 -21.01
N TYR A 542 3.85 -25.91 -21.38
CA TYR A 542 3.74 -26.93 -22.42
C TYR A 542 2.93 -26.42 -23.60
N ARG A 543 3.27 -26.91 -24.79
CA ARG A 543 2.43 -26.77 -25.98
C ARG A 543 2.09 -28.14 -26.55
N LEU A 544 0.81 -28.48 -26.51
CA LEU A 544 0.24 -29.64 -27.19
C LEU A 544 0.01 -29.28 -28.66
N GLU A 545 0.50 -30.13 -29.56
CA GLU A 545 0.24 -30.04 -31.00
C GLU A 545 -0.50 -31.31 -31.45
N ILE A 546 -1.62 -31.15 -32.17
CA ILE A 546 -2.42 -32.26 -32.72
C ILE A 546 -2.63 -32.00 -34.23
N ALA A 547 -2.30 -32.96 -35.08
CA ALA A 547 -2.36 -32.82 -36.53
C ALA A 547 -2.95 -34.07 -37.21
N PRO A 548 -3.63 -33.92 -38.37
CA PRO A 548 -4.14 -35.06 -39.14
C PRO A 548 -3.05 -35.81 -39.94
N ALA A 549 -1.78 -35.39 -39.84
CA ALA A 549 -0.64 -35.96 -40.54
C ALA A 549 0.58 -36.01 -39.62
N GLN A 550 1.49 -36.96 -39.87
CA GLN A 550 2.72 -37.13 -39.10
C GLN A 550 3.68 -35.94 -39.24
N VAL A 551 3.60 -35.22 -40.36
CA VAL A 551 4.27 -33.93 -40.57
C VAL A 551 3.31 -32.79 -40.20
N PHE A 552 3.67 -32.04 -39.16
CA PHE A 552 2.82 -31.03 -38.55
C PHE A 552 2.76 -29.77 -39.42
N GLY A 553 1.68 -29.65 -40.22
CA GLY A 553 1.43 -28.54 -41.13
C GLY A 553 0.52 -27.44 -40.57
N PRO A 554 -0.04 -26.56 -41.44
CA PRO A 554 -0.92 -25.45 -41.05
C PRO A 554 -2.21 -25.88 -40.31
N ARG A 555 -2.71 -27.09 -40.58
CA ARG A 555 -3.90 -27.67 -39.92
C ARG A 555 -3.64 -28.23 -38.51
N THR A 556 -2.45 -27.97 -37.95
CA THR A 556 -2.09 -28.36 -36.59
C THR A 556 -2.85 -27.51 -35.58
N ILE A 557 -3.61 -28.18 -34.71
CA ILE A 557 -4.20 -27.60 -33.51
C ILE A 557 -3.08 -27.41 -32.49
N ARG A 558 -2.95 -26.20 -31.92
CA ARG A 558 -1.94 -25.86 -30.92
C ARG A 558 -2.59 -25.34 -29.65
N GLU A 559 -2.24 -25.91 -28.51
CA GLU A 559 -2.78 -25.53 -27.21
C GLU A 559 -1.65 -25.38 -26.20
N ASN A 560 -1.56 -24.21 -25.58
CA ASN A 560 -0.61 -23.96 -24.50
C ASN A 560 -1.25 -24.33 -23.15
N SER A 561 -0.50 -24.96 -22.27
CA SER A 561 -0.96 -25.39 -20.95
C SER A 561 0.18 -25.40 -19.94
N ASN A 562 -0.13 -25.06 -18.69
CA ASN A 562 0.78 -25.24 -17.55
C ASN A 562 0.46 -26.53 -16.77
N SER A 563 -0.52 -27.30 -17.23
CA SER A 563 -0.90 -28.59 -16.66
C SER A 563 -0.22 -29.74 -17.43
N LEU A 564 -0.10 -30.89 -16.78
CA LEU A 564 0.43 -32.13 -17.37
C LEU A 564 -0.61 -32.92 -18.17
N SER A 565 -1.81 -32.35 -18.31
CA SER A 565 -2.89 -32.93 -19.10
C SER A 565 -3.74 -31.87 -19.79
N VAL A 566 -4.22 -32.20 -20.99
CA VAL A 566 -5.12 -31.37 -21.79
C VAL A 566 -6.19 -32.27 -22.41
N THR A 567 -7.46 -31.86 -22.32
CA THR A 567 -8.58 -32.60 -22.91
C THR A 567 -9.10 -31.86 -24.14
N ARG A 568 -9.03 -32.50 -25.31
CA ARG A 568 -9.53 -31.93 -26.57
C ARG A 568 -10.83 -32.61 -26.99
N ARG A 569 -11.87 -31.82 -27.20
CA ARG A 569 -13.14 -32.25 -27.83
C ARG A 569 -13.18 -31.86 -29.31
N GLY A 570 -14.11 -32.47 -30.05
CA GLY A 570 -14.40 -32.10 -31.44
C GLY A 570 -13.35 -32.53 -32.46
N LEU A 571 -12.57 -33.56 -32.15
CA LEU A 571 -11.70 -34.22 -33.12
C LEU A 571 -12.57 -35.13 -34.01
N THR A 572 -12.43 -34.99 -35.32
CA THR A 572 -13.23 -35.76 -36.30
C THR A 572 -12.66 -37.15 -36.50
N ARG A 573 -13.45 -38.03 -37.14
CA ARG A 573 -12.98 -39.34 -37.63
C ARG A 573 -11.67 -39.22 -38.42
N GLY A 574 -10.79 -40.20 -38.22
CA GLY A 574 -9.48 -40.26 -38.87
C GLY A 574 -8.34 -40.60 -37.91
N THR A 575 -7.15 -40.75 -38.47
CA THR A 575 -5.90 -40.91 -37.70
C THR A 575 -5.33 -39.54 -37.39
N TRP A 576 -5.03 -39.31 -36.11
CA TRP A 576 -4.42 -38.08 -35.61
C TRP A 576 -3.05 -38.38 -35.04
N TYR A 577 -2.15 -37.41 -35.18
CA TYR A 577 -0.79 -37.42 -34.65
C TYR A 577 -0.68 -36.30 -33.63
N TRP A 578 0.03 -36.55 -32.54
CA TRP A 578 0.20 -35.56 -31.49
C TRP A 578 1.59 -35.62 -30.87
N ARG A 579 2.02 -34.48 -30.35
CA ARG A 579 3.27 -34.31 -29.61
C ARG A 579 3.14 -33.15 -28.63
N VAL A 580 4.04 -33.11 -27.65
CA VAL A 580 4.08 -32.05 -26.64
C VAL A 580 5.48 -31.43 -26.63
N SER A 581 5.53 -30.10 -26.55
CA SER A 581 6.76 -29.34 -26.43
C SER A 581 6.85 -28.62 -25.09
N MET A 582 8.03 -28.62 -24.48
CA MET A 582 8.37 -27.74 -23.35
C MET A 582 8.73 -26.36 -23.87
N MET A 583 8.21 -25.32 -23.23
CA MET A 583 8.29 -23.94 -23.65
C MET A 583 8.89 -23.07 -22.54
N ASP A 584 9.75 -22.13 -22.95
CA ASP A 584 10.13 -20.93 -22.18
C ASP A 584 9.70 -19.69 -22.97
N GLY A 585 8.62 -19.05 -22.52
CA GLY A 585 7.89 -18.06 -23.32
C GLY A 585 7.45 -18.64 -24.66
N ASN A 586 7.97 -18.10 -25.77
CA ASN A 586 7.70 -18.58 -27.12
C ASN A 586 8.74 -19.59 -27.66
N THR A 587 9.77 -19.89 -26.88
CA THR A 587 10.90 -20.74 -27.29
C THR A 587 10.64 -22.20 -26.95
N ILE A 588 10.80 -23.09 -27.93
CA ILE A 588 10.71 -24.54 -27.73
C ILE A 588 12.02 -25.05 -27.15
N LEU A 589 12.00 -25.55 -25.91
CA LEU A 589 13.17 -26.13 -25.26
C LEU A 589 13.42 -27.57 -25.73
N SER A 590 12.36 -28.38 -25.70
CA SER A 590 12.38 -29.80 -26.06
C SER A 590 11.01 -30.21 -26.60
N THR A 591 10.97 -31.25 -27.43
CA THR A 591 9.75 -31.82 -28.01
C THR A 591 9.74 -33.32 -27.81
N SER A 592 8.59 -33.89 -27.44
CA SER A 592 8.38 -35.33 -27.29
C SER A 592 8.52 -36.07 -28.63
N GLU A 593 8.47 -37.40 -28.56
CA GLU A 593 8.12 -38.22 -29.72
C GLU A 593 6.73 -37.86 -30.27
N VAL A 594 6.46 -38.26 -31.52
CA VAL A 594 5.13 -38.16 -32.13
C VAL A 594 4.40 -39.48 -31.90
N ARG A 595 3.20 -39.41 -31.32
CA ARG A 595 2.29 -40.56 -31.18
C ARG A 595 1.08 -40.40 -32.07
N SER A 596 0.45 -41.51 -32.44
CA SER A 596 -0.81 -41.52 -33.18
C SER A 596 -1.96 -42.08 -32.35
N PHE A 597 -3.19 -41.72 -32.70
CA PHE A 597 -4.42 -42.36 -32.25
C PHE A 597 -5.46 -42.29 -33.36
N LYS A 598 -6.50 -43.12 -33.29
CA LYS A 598 -7.55 -43.22 -34.32
C LYS A 598 -8.92 -42.93 -33.73
N ILE A 599 -9.70 -42.09 -34.41
CA ILE A 599 -11.13 -41.92 -34.13
C ILE A 599 -11.90 -42.62 -35.24
N SER A 600 -12.73 -43.61 -34.87
CA SER A 600 -13.53 -44.40 -35.82
C SER A 600 -14.94 -44.66 -35.30
N ASP A 601 -15.85 -45.08 -36.18
CA ASP A 601 -17.22 -45.47 -35.81
C ASP A 601 -17.31 -46.92 -35.30
N SER A 602 -16.16 -47.59 -35.11
CA SER A 602 -16.13 -48.96 -34.60
C SER A 602 -16.51 -48.99 -33.12
N PHE A 603 -17.81 -49.15 -32.86
CA PHE A 603 -18.33 -49.56 -31.57
C PHE A 603 -17.75 -50.95 -31.25
N LEU A 604 -16.80 -51.01 -30.31
CA LEU A 604 -16.00 -52.22 -30.08
C LEU A 604 -16.84 -53.32 -29.39
N PRO A 605 -16.80 -54.58 -29.89
CA PRO A 605 -17.53 -55.67 -29.26
C PRO A 605 -17.00 -55.97 -27.85
N PRO A 606 -17.84 -56.51 -26.95
CA PRO A 606 -17.44 -56.89 -25.61
C PRO A 606 -16.41 -58.02 -25.63
N VAL A 607 -15.56 -58.11 -24.61
CA VAL A 607 -14.61 -59.23 -24.45
C VAL A 607 -15.15 -60.15 -23.37
N ILE A 608 -15.55 -61.37 -23.72
CA ILE A 608 -16.05 -62.38 -22.77
C ILE A 608 -14.92 -62.75 -21.80
N GLN A 609 -15.25 -62.79 -20.50
CA GLN A 609 -14.36 -63.22 -19.42
C GLN A 609 -14.77 -64.60 -18.91
N GLU A 610 -16.07 -64.83 -18.70
CA GLU A 610 -16.61 -66.09 -18.17
C GLU A 610 -17.92 -66.48 -18.85
N PRO A 611 -18.15 -67.78 -19.16
CA PRO A 611 -17.12 -68.82 -19.24
C PRO A 611 -16.10 -68.51 -20.34
N ALA A 612 -14.83 -68.80 -20.08
CA ALA A 612 -13.80 -68.77 -21.12
C ALA A 612 -14.14 -69.78 -22.24
N ASP A 613 -13.63 -69.53 -23.45
CA ASP A 613 -13.90 -70.43 -24.59
C ASP A 613 -13.30 -71.82 -24.33
N GLY A 614 -14.11 -72.86 -24.51
CA GLY A 614 -13.80 -74.25 -24.17
C GLY A 614 -13.95 -74.61 -22.68
N ALA A 615 -14.48 -73.72 -21.83
CA ALA A 615 -14.56 -73.99 -20.39
C ALA A 615 -15.50 -75.17 -20.07
N VAL A 616 -15.10 -76.01 -19.11
CA VAL A 616 -15.95 -77.05 -18.52
C VAL A 616 -16.50 -76.53 -17.19
N VAL A 617 -17.82 -76.41 -17.09
CA VAL A 617 -18.52 -75.90 -15.92
C VAL A 617 -19.27 -77.04 -15.23
N ASP A 618 -18.81 -77.37 -14.02
CA ASP A 618 -19.47 -78.33 -13.13
C ASP A 618 -20.62 -77.66 -12.37
N MET A 619 -21.83 -78.19 -12.56
CA MET A 619 -23.07 -77.65 -11.99
C MET A 619 -23.56 -78.43 -10.75
N THR A 620 -22.84 -79.45 -10.25
CA THR A 620 -23.30 -80.39 -9.20
C THR A 620 -23.79 -79.70 -7.92
N ASN A 621 -23.10 -78.65 -7.49
CA ASN A 621 -23.43 -77.88 -6.28
C ASN A 621 -23.69 -76.39 -6.59
N ARG A 622 -24.05 -76.06 -7.83
CA ARG A 622 -24.26 -74.66 -8.27
C ARG A 622 -25.75 -74.38 -8.48
N ASN A 623 -26.24 -73.32 -7.85
CA ASN A 623 -27.61 -72.82 -8.05
C ASN A 623 -27.71 -71.67 -9.06
N ALA A 624 -26.59 -71.30 -9.69
CA ALA A 624 -26.53 -70.28 -10.75
C ALA A 624 -25.41 -70.60 -11.75
N LEU A 625 -25.64 -70.29 -13.03
CA LEU A 625 -24.59 -70.21 -14.05
C LEU A 625 -24.34 -68.74 -14.36
N ASN A 626 -23.08 -68.30 -14.19
CA ASN A 626 -22.69 -66.90 -14.27
C ASN A 626 -21.87 -66.63 -15.54
N PHE A 627 -22.12 -65.48 -16.15
CA PHE A 627 -21.47 -64.96 -17.35
C PHE A 627 -20.92 -63.57 -17.06
N SER A 628 -19.73 -63.25 -17.57
CA SER A 628 -19.14 -61.92 -17.44
C SER A 628 -18.31 -61.50 -18.65
N TRP A 629 -18.21 -60.19 -18.89
CA TRP A 629 -17.45 -59.60 -19.99
C TRP A 629 -16.92 -58.20 -19.66
N LYS A 630 -15.87 -57.75 -20.35
CA LYS A 630 -15.35 -56.39 -20.20
C LYS A 630 -16.32 -55.37 -20.82
N LYS A 631 -16.57 -54.25 -20.12
CA LYS A 631 -17.43 -53.16 -20.61
C LYS A 631 -16.90 -52.57 -21.92
N SER A 632 -17.74 -52.51 -22.95
CA SER A 632 -17.46 -51.77 -24.19
C SER A 632 -17.70 -50.27 -23.99
N ALA A 633 -16.76 -49.43 -24.48
CA ALA A 633 -16.91 -47.98 -24.45
C ALA A 633 -18.16 -47.57 -25.24
N GLY A 634 -19.04 -46.76 -24.63
CA GLY A 634 -20.30 -46.31 -25.24
C GLY A 634 -21.48 -47.29 -25.17
N ALA A 635 -21.34 -48.47 -24.55
CA ALA A 635 -22.43 -49.43 -24.44
C ALA A 635 -23.46 -49.03 -23.38
N VAL A 636 -24.74 -49.06 -23.76
CA VAL A 636 -25.89 -48.74 -22.89
C VAL A 636 -26.47 -50.02 -22.28
N TYR A 637 -26.46 -51.12 -23.04
CA TYR A 637 -26.87 -52.45 -22.59
C TYR A 637 -26.21 -53.53 -23.44
N TYR A 638 -26.40 -54.78 -23.09
CA TYR A 638 -25.92 -55.95 -23.83
C TYR A 638 -27.09 -56.87 -24.14
N GLN A 639 -27.04 -57.51 -25.30
CA GLN A 639 -27.90 -58.65 -25.62
C GLN A 639 -27.07 -59.91 -25.40
N ALA A 640 -27.51 -60.76 -24.47
CA ALA A 640 -26.82 -61.98 -24.09
C ALA A 640 -27.74 -63.18 -24.33
N SER A 641 -27.23 -64.27 -24.90
CA SER A 641 -27.95 -65.53 -25.10
C SER A 641 -27.10 -66.76 -24.79
N ILE A 642 -27.79 -67.84 -24.41
CA ILE A 642 -27.23 -69.19 -24.31
C ILE A 642 -27.89 -70.02 -25.40
N GLU A 643 -27.07 -70.68 -26.21
CA GLU A 643 -27.50 -71.38 -27.41
C GLU A 643 -27.07 -72.84 -27.42
N TYR A 644 -27.93 -73.69 -27.96
CA TYR A 644 -27.68 -75.11 -28.19
C TYR A 644 -28.19 -75.48 -29.58
N ASN A 645 -27.38 -76.15 -30.40
CA ASN A 645 -27.72 -76.51 -31.79
C ASN A 645 -28.35 -75.37 -32.61
N ASN A 646 -27.78 -74.16 -32.53
CA ASN A 646 -28.25 -72.94 -33.19
C ASN A 646 -29.64 -72.44 -32.73
N GLN A 647 -30.14 -72.91 -31.59
CA GLN A 647 -31.37 -72.41 -30.97
C GLN A 647 -31.06 -71.64 -29.69
N LYS A 648 -31.66 -70.45 -29.54
CA LYS A 648 -31.56 -69.62 -28.33
C LYS A 648 -32.40 -70.23 -27.21
N LEU A 649 -31.75 -70.79 -26.19
CA LEU A 649 -32.41 -71.39 -25.03
C LEU A 649 -32.80 -70.35 -23.99
N TYR A 650 -31.89 -69.41 -23.73
CA TYR A 650 -32.07 -68.26 -22.85
C TYR A 650 -31.60 -67.00 -23.57
N SER A 651 -32.30 -65.88 -23.38
CA SER A 651 -31.87 -64.57 -23.86
C SER A 651 -32.24 -63.49 -22.86
N ALA A 652 -31.41 -62.46 -22.75
CA ALA A 652 -31.65 -61.33 -21.86
C ALA A 652 -31.03 -60.04 -22.40
N ARG A 653 -31.70 -58.93 -22.09
CA ARG A 653 -31.11 -57.58 -22.13
C ARG A 653 -30.46 -57.29 -20.79
N VAL A 654 -29.17 -56.99 -20.79
CA VAL A 654 -28.35 -56.82 -19.58
C VAL A 654 -27.76 -55.42 -19.55
N ASN A 655 -28.08 -54.61 -18.54
CA ASN A 655 -27.55 -53.23 -18.44
C ASN A 655 -26.17 -53.15 -17.77
N GLY A 656 -25.65 -54.28 -17.26
CA GLY A 656 -24.32 -54.41 -16.66
C GLY A 656 -23.41 -55.36 -17.45
N THR A 657 -22.28 -55.73 -16.87
CA THR A 657 -21.26 -56.60 -17.49
C THR A 657 -21.33 -58.06 -17.03
N THR A 658 -22.40 -58.43 -16.33
CA THR A 658 -22.58 -59.75 -15.74
C THR A 658 -24.02 -60.22 -15.93
N TRP A 659 -24.20 -61.50 -16.19
CA TRP A 659 -25.53 -62.14 -16.29
C TRP A 659 -25.53 -63.50 -15.60
N SER A 660 -26.60 -63.82 -14.88
CA SER A 660 -26.73 -65.08 -14.16
C SER A 660 -28.07 -65.72 -14.46
N ILE A 661 -28.07 -67.02 -14.76
CA ILE A 661 -29.30 -67.82 -14.84
C ILE A 661 -29.39 -68.78 -13.66
N ARG A 662 -30.60 -68.92 -13.12
CA ARG A 662 -30.90 -69.80 -11.96
C ARG A 662 -31.97 -70.84 -12.26
N LYS A 663 -32.56 -70.79 -13.45
CA LYS A 663 -33.49 -71.78 -13.97
C LYS A 663 -32.75 -72.58 -15.04
N PHE A 664 -32.71 -73.89 -14.87
CA PHE A 664 -31.94 -74.82 -15.71
C PHE A 664 -32.84 -75.80 -16.47
N ASP A 665 -34.14 -75.51 -16.52
CA ASP A 665 -35.20 -76.32 -17.15
C ASP A 665 -34.96 -76.63 -18.64
N ARG A 666 -34.09 -75.87 -19.30
CA ARG A 666 -33.74 -76.02 -20.72
C ARG A 666 -32.28 -76.42 -20.93
N LEU A 667 -31.55 -76.76 -19.88
CA LEU A 667 -30.15 -77.18 -19.94
C LEU A 667 -30.02 -78.65 -19.59
N HIS A 668 -29.09 -79.33 -20.26
CA HIS A 668 -28.69 -80.71 -20.03
C HIS A 668 -27.16 -80.81 -20.01
N LYS A 669 -26.61 -81.96 -19.62
CA LYS A 669 -25.16 -82.21 -19.76
C LYS A 669 -24.81 -82.14 -21.25
N GLY A 670 -23.90 -81.25 -21.65
CA GLY A 670 -23.61 -81.02 -23.06
C GLY A 670 -22.85 -79.72 -23.36
N GLN A 671 -22.59 -79.47 -24.64
CA GLN A 671 -21.90 -78.28 -25.14
C GLN A 671 -22.88 -77.16 -25.48
N PHE A 672 -22.62 -75.95 -25.01
CA PHE A 672 -23.44 -74.75 -25.22
C PHE A 672 -22.58 -73.60 -25.71
N ARG A 673 -23.21 -72.60 -26.35
CA ARG A 673 -22.55 -71.35 -26.72
C ARG A 673 -23.15 -70.20 -25.93
N PHE A 674 -22.29 -69.39 -25.33
CA PHE A 674 -22.64 -68.10 -24.77
C PHE A 674 -22.35 -67.02 -25.80
N VAL A 675 -23.36 -66.24 -26.16
CA VAL A 675 -23.27 -65.17 -27.15
C VAL A 675 -23.60 -63.84 -26.50
N VAL A 676 -22.78 -62.80 -26.74
CA VAL A 676 -23.03 -61.45 -26.23
C VAL A 676 -22.63 -60.37 -27.24
N ALA A 677 -23.51 -59.38 -27.41
CA ALA A 677 -23.25 -58.17 -28.18
C ALA A 677 -23.48 -56.92 -27.32
N ALA A 678 -22.62 -55.91 -27.46
CA ALA A 678 -22.84 -54.61 -26.85
C ALA A 678 -23.81 -53.80 -27.71
N CYS A 679 -24.76 -53.10 -27.10
CA CYS A 679 -25.76 -52.33 -27.80
C CYS A 679 -25.85 -50.90 -27.24
N ARG A 680 -26.19 -49.95 -28.11
CA ARG A 680 -26.48 -48.56 -27.75
C ARG A 680 -27.79 -48.10 -28.38
N ASN A 681 -28.45 -47.13 -27.73
CA ASN A 681 -29.64 -46.49 -28.28
C ASN A 681 -29.21 -45.28 -29.13
N SER A 682 -29.32 -45.38 -30.45
CA SER A 682 -29.06 -44.28 -31.39
C SER A 682 -30.20 -44.15 -32.41
N GLY A 683 -31.43 -43.98 -31.91
CA GLY A 683 -32.66 -44.01 -32.73
C GLY A 683 -33.13 -45.44 -32.99
N GLU A 684 -32.40 -46.18 -33.83
CA GLU A 684 -32.48 -47.65 -33.90
C GLU A 684 -31.41 -48.30 -33.02
N PRO A 685 -31.69 -49.48 -32.41
CA PRO A 685 -30.70 -50.17 -31.58
C PRO A 685 -29.54 -50.67 -32.43
N LEU A 686 -28.37 -50.04 -32.28
CA LEU A 686 -27.14 -50.45 -32.94
C LEU A 686 -26.35 -51.37 -31.99
N CYS A 687 -26.21 -52.64 -32.37
CA CYS A 687 -25.42 -53.62 -31.63
C CYS A 687 -24.10 -53.91 -32.37
N THR A 688 -23.06 -54.24 -31.61
CA THR A 688 -21.78 -54.72 -32.15
C THR A 688 -21.97 -56.07 -32.82
N THR A 689 -20.94 -56.53 -33.54
CA THR A 689 -20.85 -57.96 -33.87
C THR A 689 -20.92 -58.80 -32.61
N GLU A 690 -21.62 -59.93 -32.70
CA GLU A 690 -21.75 -60.89 -31.61
C GLU A 690 -20.38 -61.52 -31.30
N ARG A 691 -20.10 -61.70 -30.01
CA ARG A 691 -18.98 -62.51 -29.52
C ARG A 691 -19.53 -63.75 -28.89
N GLU A 692 -18.90 -64.88 -29.19
CA GLU A 692 -19.28 -66.17 -28.66
C GLU A 692 -18.14 -66.82 -27.88
N SER A 693 -18.52 -67.67 -26.92
CA SER A 693 -17.65 -68.56 -26.16
C SER A 693 -18.39 -69.90 -26.00
N SER A 694 -17.71 -71.00 -26.34
CA SER A 694 -18.25 -72.35 -26.18
C SER A 694 -17.93 -72.89 -24.78
N PHE A 695 -18.87 -73.58 -24.14
CA PHE A 695 -18.63 -74.16 -22.81
C PHE A 695 -19.44 -75.46 -22.62
N GLN A 696 -18.91 -76.37 -21.81
CA GLN A 696 -19.54 -77.66 -21.49
C GLN A 696 -20.15 -77.66 -20.10
N LEU A 697 -21.38 -78.15 -19.96
CA LEU A 697 -21.99 -78.39 -18.66
C LEU A 697 -21.83 -79.86 -18.24
N THR A 698 -21.38 -80.06 -17.00
CA THR A 698 -21.20 -81.38 -16.38
C THR A 698 -21.89 -81.44 -15.02
N LEU A 699 -22.24 -82.65 -14.56
CA LEU A 699 -22.59 -82.94 -13.17
C LEU A 699 -21.80 -84.18 -12.76
N GLN A 700 -21.11 -84.11 -11.64
CA GLN A 700 -20.53 -85.26 -10.96
C GLN A 700 -21.66 -86.17 -10.49
N GLU A 701 -21.49 -87.46 -10.69
CA GLU A 701 -22.34 -88.46 -10.06
C GLU A 701 -21.99 -88.52 -8.56
N PRO A 702 -22.97 -88.70 -7.66
CA PRO A 702 -22.68 -88.84 -6.23
C PRO A 702 -21.79 -90.07 -6.02
N ALA A 703 -20.64 -89.87 -5.38
CA ALA A 703 -19.79 -90.97 -4.95
C ALA A 703 -20.55 -91.85 -3.94
N VAL A 704 -20.83 -93.10 -4.31
CA VAL A 704 -21.28 -94.11 -3.34
C VAL A 704 -20.07 -94.47 -2.47
N PRO A 705 -20.17 -94.37 -1.12
CA PRO A 705 -19.05 -94.60 -0.22
C PRO A 705 -18.55 -96.05 -0.25
N GLN A 706 -17.23 -96.23 -0.33
CA GLN A 706 -16.55 -97.49 -0.05
C GLN A 706 -16.64 -97.78 1.46
N LEU A 707 -17.06 -99.00 1.82
CA LEU A 707 -16.89 -99.55 3.17
C LEU A 707 -15.46 -100.08 3.29
N GLU A 708 -14.63 -99.41 4.08
CA GLU A 708 -13.35 -99.93 4.58
C GLU A 708 -13.56 -100.46 6.00
N GLY A 709 -13.02 -101.65 6.26
CA GLY A 709 -12.98 -102.28 7.57
C GLY A 709 -12.01 -103.45 7.51
N ASP A 710 -10.72 -103.12 7.47
CA ASP A 710 -9.63 -104.04 7.82
C ASP A 710 -9.55 -104.11 9.36
N GLU A 711 -9.46 -105.31 9.91
CA GLU A 711 -8.56 -105.62 11.03
C GLU A 711 -8.51 -107.16 11.24
N GLU A 712 -7.48 -107.79 10.68
CA GLU A 712 -6.98 -109.08 11.18
C GLU A 712 -6.37 -108.83 12.57
N ILE A 713 -7.00 -109.36 13.62
CA ILE A 713 -6.35 -109.59 14.91
C ILE A 713 -5.90 -111.05 14.94
N PHE A 714 -4.60 -111.22 15.14
CA PHE A 714 -3.93 -112.49 15.33
C PHE A 714 -4.33 -113.19 16.65
N VAL A 715 -4.37 -114.52 16.51
CA VAL A 715 -4.47 -115.67 17.41
C VAL A 715 -3.49 -115.63 18.62
N ILE A 716 -3.84 -116.28 19.75
CA ILE A 716 -3.07 -117.34 20.49
C ILE A 716 -3.67 -117.64 21.91
N GLU A 717 -4.03 -118.93 22.12
CA GLU A 717 -3.86 -119.91 23.24
C GLU A 717 -3.90 -119.47 24.73
N ASP A 718 -4.31 -120.25 25.74
CA ASP A 718 -4.70 -121.68 25.91
C ASP A 718 -5.43 -121.86 27.28
N GLU A 719 -6.52 -122.64 27.34
CA GLU A 719 -6.85 -123.69 28.34
C GLU A 719 -8.08 -124.51 27.91
#